data_AF-A0AAW0QWY0-F1
#
_entry.id   AF-A0AAW0QWY0-F1
#
_cell.length_a   1.000
_cell.length_b   1.000
_cell.length_c   1.000
_cell.angle_alpha   90.00
_cell.angle_beta   90.00
_cell.angle_gamma   90.00
#
_symmetry.space_group_name_H-M   'P 1'
#
loop_
_entity.id
_entity.type
_entity.pdbx_description
1 polymer ?
#
loop_
_entity_poly.entity_id
_entity_poly.type
_entity_poly.pdbx_seq_one_letter_code
_entity_poly.pdbx_strand_id
1 'polypeptide(L)'
;MHRPKDQTLAIAMERRYVPIRPAAVTSPAERQGQTHDGEPTSAPKRRRIGAACEECRSRKVACDGSRPSCTPCVDRKAECIYRLRKDGPRGPWLDHIEIIERLSTAPEADALDLLRRLRESTDLSAVLSSTGGGTHDKIRSTNIAANRSLPSPTFTRLQSELSSLHPIAYPRLDPIDIRAICQESRTKYEAKFGPGVVEDDKNSSDQASRTSISTASGSPVPPFTTSPFPVRRSSGSPSPSPAMDLKRYPSLCDSRLHQLRMGYWTRVPISDELAARVISSYLVREHPMLGLFDADLFITDLVERRLRFCTPFLLSALMFYACRLYAGHEPETLAIANSFFAEAEMLWVSERASDSLATVAGTQLLRIMSLLQSRDRQSVEFGQEGKLMAGRMKLFGVAHTVENASHFARLSKEWKRATAHTAWGVYNWLTLHGIYQSDYDAIPCTPIFPIPGENITDEVERFGVIWPAHPLPNYVGYMFGPLCKLWTIVQEVAVVYIIKSGTPVADRVPMSFAESKYQKLLAWSDTLASSFAYGHQSAANNLLFHMFFHGAVLNVFRPFQRHSHGYKMGSFAAPDSFPTAAFVASLNQLKRLVVLTHLNHPPIDQSPFFTSALVHLFCGLLKNSDDDEWKYYFDLCMMLGSQLFTLYHVLGPILQGTLAMGLRDGALTSREAQDLLRKYVSAGWHDEMVEDVLSGAAFTLDLDLVMTSPMDARTHSLARQFDDLVLFSEFANVDNQPDSRTN
;
A
#
# COMPACT_ATOMS: atom_id res chain seq x y z
N MET A 1 51.45 24.97 55.57
CA MET A 1 50.54 24.23 56.47
C MET A 1 49.21 24.06 55.76
N HIS A 2 48.47 22.94 55.83
CA HIS A 2 48.86 21.56 56.12
C HIS A 2 47.82 20.59 55.49
N ARG A 3 48.29 19.46 54.94
CA ARG A 3 47.52 18.20 54.74
C ARG A 3 47.80 17.25 55.93
N PRO A 4 47.11 16.10 56.11
CA PRO A 4 46.02 15.49 55.33
C PRO A 4 44.70 15.43 56.20
N LYS A 5 43.79 14.43 56.26
CA LYS A 5 43.69 13.05 55.72
C LYS A 5 42.22 12.54 55.64
N ASP A 6 42.06 11.51 54.80
CA ASP A 6 40.95 10.59 54.47
C ASP A 6 39.83 10.28 55.48
N GLN A 7 38.64 9.99 54.94
CA GLN A 7 38.03 8.65 55.08
C GLN A 7 37.28 8.22 53.80
N THR A 8 37.15 6.91 53.59
CA THR A 8 36.81 6.30 52.29
C THR A 8 35.54 5.46 52.38
N LEU A 9 34.68 5.51 51.36
CA LEU A 9 33.89 4.34 50.93
C LEU A 9 33.30 4.55 49.53
N ALA A 10 33.40 3.52 48.68
CA ALA A 10 32.80 3.47 47.35
C ALA A 10 32.02 2.16 47.21
N ILE A 11 30.85 2.20 46.56
CA ILE A 11 30.03 1.01 46.25
C ILE A 11 29.55 1.13 44.80
N ALA A 12 29.61 0.02 44.07
CA ALA A 12 29.30 -0.05 42.64
C ALA A 12 27.83 -0.42 42.36
N MET A 13 27.40 -0.20 41.13
CA MET A 13 26.12 -0.68 40.60
C MET A 13 26.24 -2.14 40.11
N GLU A 14 25.42 -3.07 40.61
CA GLU A 14 24.95 -4.17 39.76
C GLU A 14 23.61 -4.81 40.19
N ARG A 15 23.07 -5.65 39.30
CA ARG A 15 21.67 -6.07 39.17
C ARG A 15 21.23 -7.17 40.15
N ARG A 16 19.94 -7.18 40.51
CA ARG A 16 18.98 -8.30 40.23
C ARG A 16 17.53 -8.01 40.65
N TYR A 17 16.59 -8.69 40.00
CA TYR A 17 15.14 -8.64 40.26
C TYR A 17 14.70 -9.69 41.29
N VAL A 18 13.53 -9.47 41.93
CA VAL A 18 12.76 -10.48 42.69
C VAL A 18 11.28 -10.39 42.27
N PRO A 19 10.61 -11.50 41.89
CA PRO A 19 9.19 -11.49 41.52
C PRO A 19 8.26 -11.77 42.72
N ILE A 20 7.12 -11.09 42.76
CA ILE A 20 6.02 -11.35 43.72
C ILE A 20 4.79 -11.85 42.94
N ARG A 21 3.99 -12.73 43.56
CA ARG A 21 2.85 -13.44 42.94
C ARG A 21 1.54 -12.65 43.02
N PRO A 22 0.60 -12.84 42.07
CA PRO A 22 -0.76 -12.28 42.16
C PRO A 22 -1.59 -12.93 43.29
N ALA A 23 -2.62 -12.21 43.74
CA ALA A 23 -3.55 -12.62 44.79
C ALA A 23 -4.80 -13.35 44.24
N ALA A 24 -5.70 -13.77 45.14
CA ALA A 24 -6.85 -14.61 44.84
C ALA A 24 -8.03 -13.86 44.19
N VAL A 25 -8.87 -14.61 43.46
CA VAL A 25 -10.18 -14.17 42.95
C VAL A 25 -11.28 -14.80 43.82
N THR A 26 -12.26 -14.00 44.23
CA THR A 26 -13.46 -14.44 44.95
C THR A 26 -14.71 -14.37 44.08
N SER A 27 -15.62 -15.33 44.25
CA SER A 27 -16.85 -15.48 43.47
C SER A 27 -18.06 -14.78 44.11
N PRO A 28 -19.07 -14.37 43.31
CA PRO A 28 -20.48 -14.36 43.71
C PRO A 28 -21.09 -15.78 43.65
N ALA A 29 -22.30 -15.97 44.16
CA ALA A 29 -22.89 -17.29 44.42
C ALA A 29 -24.39 -17.41 44.04
N GLU A 30 -25.02 -18.51 44.48
CA GLU A 30 -26.43 -18.94 44.31
C GLU A 30 -26.76 -19.71 43.01
N ARG A 31 -27.59 -20.77 42.99
CA ARG A 31 -28.43 -21.38 44.07
C ARG A 31 -28.75 -22.88 43.82
N GLN A 32 -28.98 -23.63 44.91
CA GLN A 32 -29.67 -24.95 45.02
C GLN A 32 -29.03 -26.20 44.36
N GLY A 33 -29.00 -27.39 44.98
CA GLY A 33 -29.32 -27.77 46.38
C GLY A 33 -29.32 -29.31 46.63
N GLN A 34 -29.32 -29.72 47.91
CA GLN A 34 -29.50 -31.11 48.45
C GLN A 34 -28.37 -32.14 48.19
N THR A 35 -28.00 -33.10 49.07
CA THR A 35 -28.16 -33.32 50.55
C THR A 35 -27.16 -34.41 51.05
N HIS A 36 -27.02 -34.55 52.37
CA HIS A 36 -26.46 -35.68 53.17
C HIS A 36 -24.92 -35.93 53.24
N ASP A 37 -24.39 -35.54 54.40
CA ASP A 37 -23.71 -36.37 55.42
C ASP A 37 -22.56 -37.34 55.10
N GLY A 38 -21.53 -37.30 55.96
CA GLY A 38 -20.56 -38.39 56.15
C GLY A 38 -19.09 -37.95 56.16
N GLU A 39 -18.60 -37.43 57.30
CA GLU A 39 -17.16 -37.17 57.48
C GLU A 39 -16.43 -38.43 58.00
N PRO A 40 -15.41 -38.89 57.26
CA PRO A 40 -14.26 -39.54 57.89
C PRO A 40 -12.93 -38.85 57.53
N THR A 41 -12.07 -38.73 58.53
CA THR A 41 -10.78 -38.04 58.49
C THR A 41 -9.83 -38.54 57.38
N SER A 42 -9.61 -37.72 56.34
CA SER A 42 -8.67 -38.06 55.27
C SER A 42 -7.23 -37.64 55.58
N ALA A 43 -6.34 -38.61 55.75
CA ALA A 43 -4.89 -38.39 55.70
C ALA A 43 -4.48 -37.72 54.36
N PRO A 44 -3.37 -36.95 54.30
CA PRO A 44 -2.97 -36.22 53.09
C PRO A 44 -2.81 -37.17 51.89
N LYS A 45 -3.63 -36.96 50.85
CA LYS A 45 -3.65 -37.79 49.64
C LYS A 45 -2.25 -37.84 49.01
N ARG A 46 -1.61 -39.02 49.06
CA ARG A 46 -0.30 -39.27 48.42
C ARG A 46 -0.36 -38.88 46.95
N ARG A 47 0.46 -37.91 46.55
CA ARG A 47 0.61 -37.49 45.15
C ARG A 47 1.13 -38.68 44.34
N ARG A 48 0.30 -39.21 43.43
CA ARG A 48 0.58 -40.46 42.71
C ARG A 48 1.63 -40.21 41.61
N ILE A 49 2.88 -40.57 41.88
CA ILE A 49 3.99 -40.39 40.93
C ILE A 49 3.97 -41.47 39.85
N GLY A 50 4.32 -41.10 38.61
CA GLY A 50 4.30 -42.02 37.47
C GLY A 50 5.43 -43.06 37.47
N ALA A 51 6.59 -42.72 38.04
CA ALA A 51 7.73 -43.63 38.22
C ALA A 51 8.61 -43.18 39.39
N ALA A 52 9.15 -44.14 40.13
CA ALA A 52 10.22 -43.91 41.12
C ALA A 52 11.60 -43.91 40.43
N CYS A 53 12.59 -43.24 41.03
CA CYS A 53 13.98 -43.34 40.60
C CYS A 53 14.54 -44.76 40.83
N GLU A 54 15.62 -45.12 40.13
CA GLU A 54 16.20 -46.45 40.18
C GLU A 54 16.68 -46.84 41.58
N GLU A 55 17.22 -45.89 42.35
CA GLU A 55 17.75 -46.18 43.69
C GLU A 55 16.66 -46.33 44.76
N CYS A 56 15.52 -45.64 44.62
CA CYS A 56 14.35 -45.97 45.44
C CYS A 56 13.75 -47.32 45.04
N ARG A 57 13.81 -47.66 43.74
CA ARG A 57 13.25 -48.89 43.17
C ARG A 57 14.06 -50.13 43.52
N SER A 58 15.40 -50.04 43.51
CA SER A 58 16.34 -51.10 43.90
C SER A 58 16.15 -51.47 45.38
N ARG A 59 16.10 -50.46 46.26
CA ARG A 59 15.92 -50.62 47.71
C ARG A 59 14.46 -50.81 48.15
N LYS A 60 13.50 -50.80 47.21
CA LYS A 60 12.05 -50.92 47.46
C LYS A 60 11.49 -49.89 48.46
N VAL A 61 12.08 -48.69 48.51
CA VAL A 61 11.63 -47.58 49.38
C VAL A 61 10.70 -46.62 48.61
N ALA A 62 9.84 -45.92 49.34
CA ALA A 62 8.93 -44.93 48.74
C ALA A 62 9.73 -43.74 48.18
N CYS A 63 9.48 -43.41 46.91
CA CYS A 63 9.97 -42.21 46.24
C CYS A 63 8.87 -41.13 46.27
N ASP A 64 9.23 -39.87 46.50
CA ASP A 64 8.33 -38.70 46.47
C ASP A 64 8.25 -38.03 45.09
N GLY A 65 9.15 -38.39 44.16
CA GLY A 65 9.12 -37.94 42.76
C GLY A 65 9.59 -36.50 42.53
N SER A 66 10.18 -35.85 43.53
CA SER A 66 10.80 -34.53 43.39
C SER A 66 12.02 -34.56 42.44
N ARG A 67 12.32 -33.42 41.82
CA ARG A 67 13.40 -33.26 40.81
C ARG A 67 14.22 -32.00 41.11
N PRO A 68 15.53 -31.96 40.79
CA PRO A 68 16.30 -32.95 40.02
C PRO A 68 16.48 -34.31 40.73
N SER A 69 16.65 -34.30 42.05
CA SER A 69 16.75 -35.51 42.89
C SER A 69 15.57 -35.63 43.86
N CYS A 70 15.17 -36.87 44.16
CA CYS A 70 14.12 -37.16 45.14
C CYS A 70 14.64 -37.03 46.58
N THR A 71 13.80 -36.58 47.51
CA THR A 71 14.19 -36.37 48.92
C THR A 71 14.86 -37.62 49.54
N PRO A 72 14.33 -38.86 49.37
CA PRO A 72 14.96 -40.08 49.88
C PRO A 72 16.35 -40.42 49.30
N CYS A 73 16.76 -39.83 48.16
CA CYS A 73 18.11 -39.95 47.62
C CYS A 73 19.02 -38.81 48.10
N VAL A 74 18.50 -37.59 48.24
CA VAL A 74 19.22 -36.43 48.79
C VAL A 74 19.68 -36.72 50.23
N ASP A 75 18.78 -37.17 51.09
CA ASP A 75 19.07 -37.51 52.50
C ASP A 75 20.16 -38.58 52.65
N ARG A 76 20.27 -39.46 51.64
CA ARG A 76 21.21 -40.60 51.61
C ARG A 76 22.48 -40.32 50.78
N LYS A 77 22.60 -39.11 50.19
CA LYS A 77 23.68 -38.73 49.26
C LYS A 77 23.89 -39.74 48.11
N ALA A 78 22.79 -40.32 47.61
CA ALA A 78 22.80 -41.32 46.56
C ALA A 78 22.35 -40.73 45.21
N GLU A 79 22.90 -41.23 44.11
CA GLU A 79 22.62 -40.70 42.77
C GLU A 79 21.18 -40.99 42.34
N CYS A 80 20.42 -39.95 41.99
CA CYS A 80 18.97 -40.05 41.79
C CYS A 80 18.59 -40.27 40.31
N ILE A 81 19.09 -41.35 39.70
CA ILE A 81 18.84 -41.65 38.29
C ILE A 81 17.38 -42.09 38.09
N TYR A 82 16.70 -41.51 37.09
CA TYR A 82 15.42 -41.99 36.57
C TYR A 82 15.62 -42.48 35.13
N ARG A 83 15.78 -43.78 34.90
CA ARG A 83 15.80 -44.31 33.53
C ARG A 83 14.45 -44.09 32.85
N LEU A 84 14.46 -43.36 31.74
CA LEU A 84 13.42 -43.47 30.73
C LEU A 84 13.46 -44.89 30.17
N ARG A 85 12.36 -45.64 30.31
CA ARG A 85 12.25 -46.96 29.71
C ARG A 85 12.11 -46.83 28.20
N LYS A 86 13.19 -47.13 27.47
CA LYS A 86 13.05 -47.93 26.25
C LYS A 86 12.39 -49.27 26.62
N ASP A 87 11.80 -49.95 25.66
CA ASP A 87 10.97 -51.16 25.83
C ASP A 87 9.62 -50.92 26.52
N GLY A 88 8.80 -50.14 25.80
CA GLY A 88 7.33 -50.16 25.82
C GLY A 88 6.81 -50.14 24.36
N PRO A 89 5.50 -50.26 24.10
CA PRO A 89 4.96 -50.14 22.74
C PRO A 89 5.36 -48.79 22.13
N ARG A 90 5.71 -48.77 20.83
CA ARG A 90 6.26 -47.57 20.15
C ARG A 90 5.30 -46.39 20.32
N GLY A 91 5.76 -45.37 21.03
CA GLY A 91 5.01 -44.15 21.28
C GLY A 91 5.60 -42.98 20.48
N PRO A 92 4.78 -42.00 20.05
CA PRO A 92 5.20 -40.93 19.11
C PRO A 92 6.45 -40.15 19.53
N TRP A 93 6.78 -40.11 20.82
CA TRP A 93 7.94 -39.39 21.35
C TRP A 93 9.29 -39.94 20.89
N LEU A 94 9.38 -41.21 20.50
CA LEU A 94 10.60 -41.76 19.87
C LEU A 94 10.70 -41.35 18.40
N ASP A 95 9.58 -41.43 17.67
CA ASP A 95 9.51 -41.01 16.26
C ASP A 95 9.87 -39.53 16.11
N HIS A 96 9.37 -38.66 17.02
CA HIS A 96 9.75 -37.25 17.09
C HIS A 96 11.27 -37.02 17.27
N ILE A 97 11.95 -37.86 18.07
CA ILE A 97 13.41 -37.73 18.27
C ILE A 97 14.16 -38.16 17.02
N GLU A 98 13.79 -39.29 16.42
CA GLU A 98 14.42 -39.77 15.18
C GLU A 98 14.20 -38.79 14.01
N ILE A 99 13.04 -38.14 13.94
CA ILE A 99 12.75 -37.05 13.01
C ILE A 99 13.68 -35.85 13.24
N ILE A 100 13.84 -35.38 14.49
CA ILE A 100 14.70 -34.23 14.80
C ILE A 100 16.18 -34.56 14.52
N GLU A 101 16.63 -35.76 14.88
CA GLU A 101 17.99 -36.24 14.61
C GLU A 101 18.26 -36.29 13.10
N ARG A 102 17.34 -36.84 12.30
CA ARG A 102 17.45 -36.84 10.83
C ARG A 102 17.38 -35.44 10.21
N LEU A 103 16.47 -34.57 10.65
CA LEU A 103 16.38 -33.17 10.16
C LEU A 103 17.64 -32.35 10.48
N SER A 104 18.39 -32.72 11.53
CA SER A 104 19.64 -32.05 11.93
C SER A 104 20.92 -32.67 11.36
N THR A 105 20.85 -33.85 10.74
CA THR A 105 22.03 -34.59 10.23
C THR A 105 21.97 -34.93 8.74
N ALA A 106 20.80 -34.88 8.10
CA ALA A 106 20.64 -35.11 6.66
C ALA A 106 21.10 -33.90 5.82
N PRO A 107 21.51 -34.11 4.55
CA PRO A 107 21.71 -33.02 3.59
C PRO A 107 20.46 -32.16 3.44
N GLU A 108 20.65 -30.85 3.18
CA GLU A 108 19.57 -29.86 3.17
C GLU A 108 18.38 -30.24 2.25
N ALA A 109 18.65 -30.83 1.09
CA ALA A 109 17.60 -31.29 0.16
C ALA A 109 16.73 -32.41 0.76
N ASP A 110 17.34 -33.35 1.49
CA ASP A 110 16.66 -34.49 2.10
C ASP A 110 15.95 -34.06 3.41
N ALA A 111 16.55 -33.14 4.15
CA ALA A 111 15.93 -32.50 5.31
C ALA A 111 14.69 -31.68 4.91
N LEU A 112 14.74 -30.92 3.81
CA LEU A 112 13.59 -30.18 3.28
C LEU A 112 12.49 -31.10 2.76
N ASP A 113 12.83 -32.23 2.12
CA ASP A 113 11.83 -33.21 1.67
C ASP A 113 11.15 -33.92 2.84
N LEU A 114 11.93 -34.32 3.85
CA LEU A 114 11.41 -34.85 5.12
C LEU A 114 10.49 -33.82 5.80
N LEU A 115 10.87 -32.54 5.84
CA LEU A 115 10.06 -31.46 6.41
C LEU A 115 8.73 -31.23 5.65
N ARG A 116 8.71 -31.40 4.32
CA ARG A 116 7.47 -31.34 3.51
C ARG A 116 6.54 -32.51 3.84
N ARG A 117 7.05 -33.75 3.81
CA ARG A 117 6.28 -34.95 4.17
C ARG A 117 5.70 -34.87 5.60
N LEU A 118 6.39 -34.21 6.53
CA LEU A 118 5.93 -33.96 7.91
C LEU A 118 4.86 -32.85 8.03
N ARG A 119 4.69 -32.00 7.02
CA ARG A 119 3.57 -31.05 6.92
C ARG A 119 2.34 -31.66 6.24
N GLU A 120 2.55 -32.71 5.45
CA GLU A 120 1.52 -33.38 4.64
C GLU A 120 0.95 -34.65 5.33
N SER A 121 1.69 -35.27 6.26
CA SER A 121 1.26 -36.47 7.00
C SER A 121 0.92 -36.18 8.46
N THR A 122 -0.18 -36.77 8.95
CA THR A 122 -0.53 -36.82 10.39
C THR A 122 0.07 -38.05 11.12
N ASP A 123 0.70 -38.99 10.40
CA ASP A 123 1.38 -40.15 10.96
C ASP A 123 2.89 -40.05 10.73
N LEU A 124 3.63 -40.00 11.84
CA LEU A 124 5.09 -39.88 11.89
C LEU A 124 5.80 -41.22 11.57
N SER A 125 5.19 -42.33 11.95
CA SER A 125 5.74 -43.68 11.78
C SER A 125 5.73 -44.13 10.32
N ALA A 126 4.70 -43.71 9.58
CA ALA A 126 4.60 -43.86 8.13
C ALA A 126 5.69 -43.04 7.40
N VAL A 127 5.93 -41.79 7.81
CA VAL A 127 6.99 -40.95 7.25
C VAL A 127 8.37 -41.59 7.44
N LEU A 128 8.70 -42.02 8.67
CA LEU A 128 9.97 -42.71 8.95
C LEU A 128 10.13 -44.01 8.14
N SER A 129 9.06 -44.79 8.01
CA SER A 129 9.06 -46.03 7.23
C SER A 129 9.28 -45.81 5.72
N SER A 130 8.80 -44.68 5.17
CA SER A 130 8.94 -44.35 3.74
C SER A 130 10.37 -44.04 3.28
N THR A 131 11.32 -43.86 4.20
CA THR A 131 12.69 -43.41 3.88
C THR A 131 13.69 -44.56 3.65
N GLY A 132 13.30 -45.81 3.92
CA GLY A 132 14.17 -46.99 3.79
C GLY A 132 14.27 -47.57 2.38
N GLY A 133 14.61 -46.78 1.36
CA GLY A 133 14.66 -47.29 -0.03
C GLY A 133 15.37 -46.40 -1.06
N GLY A 134 16.66 -46.64 -1.30
CA GLY A 134 17.45 -45.89 -2.28
C GLY A 134 17.02 -46.10 -3.74
N THR A 135 16.12 -45.25 -4.24
CA THR A 135 15.60 -45.31 -5.63
C THR A 135 15.39 -43.94 -6.30
N HIS A 136 15.94 -42.85 -5.72
CA HIS A 136 15.64 -41.47 -6.17
C HIS A 136 16.23 -41.06 -7.54
N ASP A 137 17.20 -41.80 -8.10
CA ASP A 137 17.84 -41.47 -9.40
C ASP A 137 16.93 -41.56 -10.63
N LYS A 138 15.75 -42.20 -10.53
CA LYS A 138 14.84 -42.35 -11.69
C LYS A 138 13.60 -41.45 -11.66
N ILE A 139 13.19 -40.91 -10.52
CA ILE A 139 12.06 -39.94 -10.43
C ILE A 139 12.56 -38.50 -10.66
N ARG A 140 13.82 -38.20 -10.32
CA ARG A 140 14.41 -36.86 -10.52
C ARG A 140 14.64 -36.50 -11.99
N SER A 141 14.75 -37.49 -12.89
CA SER A 141 15.03 -37.25 -14.32
C SER A 141 13.82 -36.82 -15.16
N THR A 142 12.59 -37.20 -14.80
CA THR A 142 11.38 -36.78 -15.55
C THR A 142 10.92 -35.37 -15.16
N ASN A 143 10.91 -35.04 -13.86
CA ASN A 143 10.43 -33.73 -13.40
C ASN A 143 11.44 -32.58 -13.61
N ILE A 144 12.74 -32.89 -13.80
CA ILE A 144 13.73 -31.91 -14.27
C ILE A 144 13.70 -31.75 -15.81
N ALA A 145 13.22 -32.75 -16.56
CA ALA A 145 12.95 -32.59 -17.99
C ALA A 145 11.70 -31.73 -18.26
N ALA A 146 10.65 -31.87 -17.44
CA ALA A 146 9.44 -31.05 -17.55
C ALA A 146 9.66 -29.56 -17.22
N ASN A 147 10.52 -29.24 -16.25
CA ASN A 147 10.95 -27.87 -15.93
C ASN A 147 12.20 -27.44 -16.73
N ARG A 148 12.36 -27.93 -17.96
CA ARG A 148 13.44 -27.53 -18.89
C ARG A 148 12.97 -26.72 -20.10
N SER A 149 11.74 -26.21 -20.06
CA SER A 149 11.52 -24.86 -20.61
C SER A 149 12.53 -23.93 -19.95
N LEU A 150 13.32 -23.21 -20.76
CA LEU A 150 14.30 -22.27 -20.24
C LEU A 150 13.58 -21.26 -19.32
N PRO A 151 14.15 -20.86 -18.18
CA PRO A 151 13.70 -19.64 -17.52
C PRO A 151 13.83 -18.50 -18.54
N SER A 152 12.77 -17.71 -18.70
CA SER A 152 12.86 -16.45 -19.45
C SER A 152 14.01 -15.62 -18.85
N PRO A 153 14.86 -14.98 -19.67
CA PRO A 153 16.10 -14.35 -19.17
C PRO A 153 15.87 -13.27 -18.09
N THR A 154 14.63 -12.81 -17.91
CA THR A 154 14.19 -11.81 -16.94
C THR A 154 13.95 -12.32 -15.50
N PHE A 155 13.90 -13.63 -15.20
CA PHE A 155 13.50 -14.12 -13.87
C PHE A 155 14.68 -14.56 -12.98
N THR A 156 14.97 -13.79 -11.92
CA THR A 156 16.11 -14.03 -11.00
C THR A 156 15.83 -15.13 -9.96
N ARG A 157 16.87 -15.70 -9.33
CA ARG A 157 16.69 -16.73 -8.30
C ARG A 157 16.10 -16.14 -7.03
N LEU A 158 16.54 -14.95 -6.62
CA LEU A 158 15.89 -14.18 -5.55
C LEU A 158 14.40 -13.97 -5.83
N GLN A 159 13.99 -13.61 -7.05
CA GLN A 159 12.57 -13.44 -7.39
C GLN A 159 11.80 -14.76 -7.26
N SER A 160 12.41 -15.90 -7.60
CA SER A 160 11.82 -17.23 -7.36
C SER A 160 11.71 -17.59 -5.88
N GLU A 161 12.69 -17.20 -5.05
CA GLU A 161 12.67 -17.42 -3.60
C GLU A 161 11.59 -16.55 -2.94
N LEU A 162 11.56 -15.26 -3.24
CA LEU A 162 10.50 -14.33 -2.80
C LEU A 162 9.11 -14.84 -3.20
N SER A 163 8.94 -15.36 -4.42
CA SER A 163 7.66 -15.92 -4.89
C SER A 163 7.25 -17.21 -4.16
N SER A 164 8.20 -17.93 -3.56
CA SER A 164 7.94 -19.16 -2.80
C SER A 164 7.77 -18.93 -1.29
N LEU A 165 8.34 -17.84 -0.75
CA LEU A 165 8.31 -17.53 0.68
C LEU A 165 7.25 -16.49 1.04
N HIS A 166 7.03 -15.48 0.17
CA HIS A 166 6.20 -14.31 0.44
C HIS A 166 5.11 -14.08 -0.63
N PRO A 167 4.29 -15.10 -0.96
CA PRO A 167 3.39 -15.09 -2.14
C PRO A 167 2.27 -14.04 -2.08
N ILE A 168 2.03 -13.40 -0.93
CA ILE A 168 1.03 -12.32 -0.78
C ILE A 168 1.58 -11.01 -1.38
N ALA A 169 2.84 -10.69 -1.13
CA ALA A 169 3.51 -9.49 -1.63
C ALA A 169 4.21 -9.73 -2.97
N TYR A 170 4.78 -10.93 -3.16
CA TYR A 170 5.43 -11.36 -4.40
C TYR A 170 4.69 -12.56 -5.00
N PRO A 171 3.46 -12.40 -5.53
CA PRO A 171 2.84 -13.44 -6.33
C PRO A 171 3.69 -13.72 -7.56
N ARG A 172 3.60 -14.95 -8.10
CA ARG A 172 4.34 -15.34 -9.31
C ARG A 172 3.94 -14.43 -10.48
N LEU A 173 4.94 -13.85 -11.14
CA LEU A 173 4.74 -13.15 -12.41
C LEU A 173 4.73 -14.17 -13.55
N ASP A 174 3.54 -14.43 -14.08
CA ASP A 174 3.38 -15.12 -15.37
C ASP A 174 3.77 -14.18 -16.52
N PRO A 175 4.40 -14.68 -17.61
CA PRO A 175 4.82 -13.86 -18.74
C PRO A 175 3.66 -13.08 -19.37
N ILE A 176 3.90 -11.81 -19.68
CA ILE A 176 2.93 -10.91 -20.28
C ILE A 176 3.15 -10.89 -21.81
N ASP A 177 2.14 -11.21 -22.60
CA ASP A 177 2.18 -10.88 -24.03
C ASP A 177 1.94 -9.38 -24.22
N ILE A 178 3.04 -8.62 -24.21
CA ILE A 178 3.07 -7.18 -24.45
C ILE A 178 2.46 -6.83 -25.82
N ARG A 179 2.56 -7.68 -26.84
CA ARG A 179 2.01 -7.41 -28.17
C ARG A 179 0.49 -7.51 -28.16
N ALA A 180 -0.06 -8.52 -27.48
CA ALA A 180 -1.50 -8.66 -27.28
C ALA A 180 -2.08 -7.48 -26.47
N ILE A 181 -1.44 -7.09 -25.36
CA ILE A 181 -1.90 -5.95 -24.55
C ILE A 181 -1.74 -4.61 -25.29
N CYS A 182 -0.70 -4.44 -26.10
CA CYS A 182 -0.57 -3.29 -26.99
C CYS A 182 -1.76 -3.20 -27.96
N GLN A 183 -2.16 -4.31 -28.59
CA GLN A 183 -3.31 -4.34 -29.49
C GLN A 183 -4.64 -4.06 -28.75
N GLU A 184 -4.87 -4.67 -27.59
CA GLU A 184 -6.08 -4.46 -26.80
C GLU A 184 -6.17 -3.03 -26.22
N SER A 185 -5.06 -2.49 -25.72
CA SER A 185 -5.00 -1.13 -25.17
C SER A 185 -5.16 -0.09 -26.27
N ARG A 186 -4.53 -0.31 -27.42
CA ARG A 186 -4.61 0.58 -28.59
C ARG A 186 -6.01 0.61 -29.17
N THR A 187 -6.65 -0.55 -29.37
CA THR A 187 -8.05 -0.60 -29.85
C THR A 187 -9.03 0.01 -28.85
N LYS A 188 -8.86 -0.20 -27.53
CA LYS A 188 -9.65 0.49 -26.50
C LYS A 188 -9.45 2.01 -26.47
N TYR A 189 -8.24 2.49 -26.80
CA TYR A 189 -7.94 3.93 -26.88
C TYR A 189 -8.48 4.56 -28.16
N GLU A 190 -8.19 3.98 -29.32
CA GLU A 190 -8.64 4.45 -30.63
C GLU A 190 -10.19 4.43 -30.73
N ALA A 191 -10.86 3.43 -30.15
CA ALA A 191 -12.33 3.37 -30.09
C ALA A 191 -12.99 4.37 -29.11
N LYS A 192 -12.20 5.08 -28.29
CA LYS A 192 -12.72 6.02 -27.26
C LYS A 192 -12.25 7.47 -27.47
N PHE A 193 -11.09 7.66 -28.09
CA PHE A 193 -10.44 8.97 -28.29
C PHE A 193 -9.86 9.16 -29.71
N GLY A 194 -10.04 8.19 -30.62
CA GLY A 194 -9.62 8.35 -32.01
C GLY A 194 -10.40 9.50 -32.68
N PRO A 195 -9.75 10.30 -33.55
CA PRO A 195 -10.46 11.31 -34.32
C PRO A 195 -11.50 10.63 -35.21
N GLY A 196 -12.74 11.16 -35.20
CA GLY A 196 -13.80 10.67 -36.09
C GLY A 196 -13.33 10.76 -37.54
N VAL A 197 -13.26 9.61 -38.22
CA VAL A 197 -12.64 9.53 -39.55
C VAL A 197 -13.46 10.34 -40.56
N VAL A 198 -12.88 11.46 -40.97
CA VAL A 198 -13.17 12.04 -42.28
C VAL A 198 -12.45 11.15 -43.29
N GLU A 199 -13.21 10.48 -44.15
CA GLU A 199 -12.66 9.76 -45.29
C GLU A 199 -12.14 10.80 -46.29
N ASP A 200 -10.82 10.85 -46.49
CA ASP A 200 -10.16 11.79 -47.41
C ASP A 200 -9.31 11.01 -48.42
N ASP A 201 -9.73 11.08 -49.68
CA ASP A 201 -9.36 10.14 -50.74
C ASP A 201 -7.90 10.33 -51.22
N LYS A 202 -7.07 9.28 -51.13
CA LYS A 202 -5.73 9.26 -51.75
C LYS A 202 -5.37 7.91 -52.35
N ASN A 203 -5.75 7.74 -53.62
CA ASN A 203 -5.12 6.75 -54.51
C ASN A 203 -4.89 7.37 -55.90
N SER A 204 -3.69 7.91 -56.12
CA SER A 204 -3.25 8.40 -57.44
C SER A 204 -1.84 7.88 -57.74
N SER A 205 -1.77 6.78 -58.47
CA SER A 205 -0.55 6.28 -59.11
C SER A 205 -0.87 5.90 -60.56
N ASP A 206 -0.53 6.79 -61.48
CA ASP A 206 -0.73 6.55 -62.91
C ASP A 206 0.11 5.38 -63.42
N GLN A 207 -0.54 4.41 -64.08
CA GLN A 207 0.09 3.67 -65.16
C GLN A 207 -0.94 3.30 -66.23
N ALA A 208 -0.73 3.81 -67.44
CA ALA A 208 -1.72 3.78 -68.50
C ALA A 208 -1.68 2.51 -69.36
N SER A 209 -2.84 1.97 -69.73
CA SER A 209 -3.06 1.43 -71.09
C SER A 209 -4.52 1.17 -71.49
N ARG A 210 -4.94 1.85 -72.57
CA ARG A 210 -5.74 1.32 -73.70
C ARG A 210 -7.25 0.99 -73.52
N THR A 211 -8.05 2.02 -73.80
CA THR A 211 -9.14 2.05 -74.83
C THR A 211 -10.23 0.96 -74.88
N SER A 212 -11.45 1.35 -74.49
CA SER A 212 -12.66 1.43 -75.37
C SER A 212 -13.76 2.23 -74.62
N ILE A 213 -14.38 3.28 -75.19
CA ILE A 213 -15.65 3.25 -75.96
C ILE A 213 -16.78 2.56 -75.14
N SER A 214 -17.90 3.21 -74.74
CA SER A 214 -18.70 4.20 -75.48
C SER A 214 -19.59 5.13 -74.61
N THR A 215 -20.00 6.28 -75.20
CA THR A 215 -21.30 7.01 -75.12
C THR A 215 -22.32 6.81 -73.97
N ALA A 216 -23.11 7.81 -73.53
CA ALA A 216 -23.16 9.27 -73.76
C ALA A 216 -24.29 9.94 -72.92
N SER A 217 -24.28 11.29 -72.83
CA SER A 217 -25.43 12.19 -72.54
C SER A 217 -26.08 12.16 -71.13
N GLY A 218 -26.40 13.30 -70.48
CA GLY A 218 -26.04 14.69 -70.81
C GLY A 218 -26.82 15.78 -70.04
N SER A 219 -26.10 16.71 -69.41
CA SER A 219 -26.52 18.09 -69.07
C SER A 219 -27.70 18.25 -68.05
N PRO A 220 -28.21 19.46 -67.69
CA PRO A 220 -27.79 20.05 -66.41
C PRO A 220 -28.89 20.64 -65.48
N VAL A 221 -28.56 20.74 -64.17
CA VAL A 221 -28.70 21.88 -63.21
C VAL A 221 -29.78 22.95 -63.55
N PRO A 222 -30.76 23.31 -62.68
CA PRO A 222 -30.46 24.02 -61.40
C PRO A 222 -31.47 23.70 -60.23
N PRO A 223 -31.79 24.55 -59.20
CA PRO A 223 -31.64 24.10 -57.80
C PRO A 223 -32.82 24.41 -56.83
N PHE A 224 -32.64 24.09 -55.53
CA PHE A 224 -33.37 24.55 -54.33
C PHE A 224 -34.91 24.70 -54.35
N THR A 225 -35.61 23.90 -53.54
CA THR A 225 -36.68 24.38 -52.61
C THR A 225 -37.08 23.32 -51.56
N THR A 226 -37.86 23.71 -50.55
CA THR A 226 -38.10 22.95 -49.30
C THR A 226 -39.49 22.31 -49.17
N SER A 227 -39.56 21.03 -48.77
CA SER A 227 -40.75 20.35 -48.19
C SER A 227 -41.96 20.18 -49.16
N PRO A 228 -43.11 19.53 -48.78
CA PRO A 228 -43.45 18.80 -47.54
C PRO A 228 -44.13 17.40 -47.76
N PHE A 229 -44.86 16.91 -46.74
CA PHE A 229 -45.88 15.80 -46.72
C PHE A 229 -45.40 14.35 -46.48
N PRO A 230 -46.28 13.42 -46.01
CA PRO A 230 -47.50 13.58 -45.20
C PRO A 230 -47.59 12.64 -43.97
N VAL A 231 -48.61 12.83 -43.11
CA VAL A 231 -48.96 11.94 -41.99
C VAL A 231 -50.05 10.93 -42.39
N ARG A 232 -49.94 9.66 -41.96
CA ARG A 232 -51.09 8.76 -41.79
C ARG A 232 -50.91 7.85 -40.57
N ARG A 233 -51.97 7.63 -39.80
CA ARG A 233 -52.00 6.78 -38.59
C ARG A 233 -52.62 5.41 -38.88
N SER A 234 -52.16 4.38 -38.19
CA SER A 234 -52.90 3.14 -37.92
C SER A 234 -52.56 2.63 -36.52
N SER A 235 -53.54 2.14 -35.78
CA SER A 235 -53.45 1.85 -34.34
C SER A 235 -52.92 0.45 -34.03
N GLY A 236 -51.90 0.38 -33.18
CA GLY A 236 -51.57 -0.80 -32.37
C GLY A 236 -51.42 -0.37 -30.91
N SER A 237 -51.78 -1.23 -29.96
CA SER A 237 -51.64 -0.96 -28.52
C SER A 237 -50.15 -0.79 -28.16
N PRO A 238 -49.76 0.19 -27.32
CA PRO A 238 -48.42 0.24 -26.79
C PRO A 238 -48.18 -0.96 -25.87
N SER A 239 -47.46 -1.97 -26.37
CA SER A 239 -46.69 -2.85 -25.50
C SER A 239 -45.83 -1.97 -24.58
N PRO A 240 -45.71 -2.27 -23.28
CA PRO A 240 -44.89 -1.44 -22.41
C PRO A 240 -43.47 -1.32 -22.97
N SER A 241 -43.08 -0.11 -23.36
CA SER A 241 -41.67 0.22 -23.52
C SER A 241 -41.00 -0.20 -22.21
N PRO A 242 -39.89 -0.96 -22.23
CA PRO A 242 -39.23 -1.36 -20.99
C PRO A 242 -38.91 -0.09 -20.21
N ALA A 243 -39.49 0.03 -19.01
CA ALA A 243 -39.31 1.21 -18.18
C ALA A 243 -37.81 1.45 -18.00
N MET A 244 -37.36 2.71 -18.09
CA MET A 244 -35.95 3.04 -17.92
C MET A 244 -35.48 2.45 -16.58
N ASP A 245 -34.61 1.45 -16.67
CA ASP A 245 -34.42 0.54 -15.56
C ASP A 245 -33.69 1.28 -14.43
N LEU A 246 -34.33 1.45 -13.28
CA LEU A 246 -33.83 2.24 -12.13
C LEU A 246 -32.54 1.68 -11.49
N LYS A 247 -31.96 0.63 -12.09
CA LYS A 247 -30.77 -0.09 -11.65
C LYS A 247 -29.43 0.56 -12.07
N ARG A 248 -29.42 1.75 -12.70
CA ARG A 248 -28.17 2.33 -13.26
C ARG A 248 -27.24 2.99 -12.23
N TYR A 249 -27.69 3.20 -11.00
CA TYR A 249 -26.86 3.76 -9.92
C TYR A 249 -26.66 2.70 -8.82
N PRO A 250 -25.43 2.55 -8.28
CA PRO A 250 -25.19 1.69 -7.12
C PRO A 250 -26.06 2.10 -5.92
N SER A 251 -26.49 1.13 -5.13
CA SER A 251 -27.11 1.38 -3.84
C SER A 251 -26.15 2.16 -2.93
N LEU A 252 -26.65 3.16 -2.21
CA LEU A 252 -25.87 3.91 -1.23
C LEU A 252 -25.25 2.95 -0.19
N CYS A 253 -23.98 3.18 0.15
CA CYS A 253 -23.20 2.29 1.00
C CYS A 253 -23.73 2.19 2.44
N ASP A 254 -24.46 3.21 2.88
CA ASP A 254 -25.13 3.29 4.17
C ASP A 254 -26.57 3.78 3.95
N SER A 255 -27.54 3.08 4.54
CA SER A 255 -28.97 3.39 4.34
C SER A 255 -29.38 4.74 4.96
N ARG A 256 -28.64 5.25 5.96
CA ARG A 256 -28.90 6.56 6.58
C ARG A 256 -28.78 7.71 5.58
N LEU A 257 -27.95 7.57 4.54
CA LEU A 257 -27.73 8.62 3.53
C LEU A 257 -29.00 9.00 2.73
N HIS A 258 -30.04 8.15 2.70
CA HIS A 258 -31.36 8.51 2.14
C HIS A 258 -32.11 9.59 2.95
N GLN A 259 -31.63 9.92 4.16
CA GLN A 259 -32.20 10.95 5.03
C GLN A 259 -31.35 12.25 5.02
N LEU A 260 -30.33 12.32 4.17
CA LEU A 260 -29.46 13.48 4.02
C LEU A 260 -30.26 14.75 3.65
N ARG A 261 -29.86 15.89 4.22
CA ARG A 261 -30.42 17.23 3.95
C ARG A 261 -29.29 18.26 3.80
N MET A 262 -28.73 18.37 2.60
CA MET A 262 -27.57 19.21 2.29
C MET A 262 -27.82 20.70 2.54
N GLY A 263 -29.04 21.18 2.29
CA GLY A 263 -29.41 22.59 2.51
C GLY A 263 -29.37 23.07 3.98
N TYR A 264 -29.09 22.19 4.95
CA TYR A 264 -28.72 22.57 6.31
C TYR A 264 -27.22 22.92 6.45
N TRP A 265 -26.38 22.27 5.66
CA TRP A 265 -24.92 22.24 5.83
C TRP A 265 -24.16 23.21 4.93
N THR A 266 -24.70 23.52 3.75
CA THR A 266 -24.01 24.23 2.66
C THR A 266 -24.97 25.15 1.91
N ARG A 267 -24.43 26.20 1.29
CA ARG A 267 -25.13 27.06 0.31
C ARG A 267 -24.85 26.67 -1.14
N VAL A 268 -23.95 25.71 -1.38
CA VAL A 268 -23.62 25.21 -2.72
C VAL A 268 -24.83 24.44 -3.28
N PRO A 269 -25.32 24.77 -4.50
CA PRO A 269 -26.50 24.11 -5.06
C PRO A 269 -26.19 22.67 -5.46
N ILE A 270 -26.64 21.72 -4.65
CA ILE A 270 -26.61 20.28 -4.92
C ILE A 270 -27.87 19.62 -4.36
N SER A 271 -28.43 18.65 -5.09
CA SER A 271 -29.56 17.82 -4.60
C SER A 271 -29.09 16.85 -3.52
N ASP A 272 -29.96 16.55 -2.56
CA ASP A 272 -29.71 15.56 -1.48
C ASP A 272 -29.29 14.20 -2.06
N GLU A 273 -29.91 13.77 -3.16
CA GLU A 273 -29.65 12.50 -3.84
C GLU A 273 -28.26 12.43 -4.47
N LEU A 274 -27.84 13.47 -5.20
CA LEU A 274 -26.50 13.53 -5.80
C LEU A 274 -25.41 13.60 -4.72
N ALA A 275 -25.61 14.41 -3.68
CA ALA A 275 -24.67 14.48 -2.56
C ALA A 275 -24.55 13.13 -1.85
N ALA A 276 -25.66 12.41 -1.63
CA ALA A 276 -25.64 11.06 -1.08
C ALA A 276 -24.84 10.09 -1.95
N ARG A 277 -24.98 10.13 -3.29
CA ARG A 277 -24.15 9.32 -4.21
C ARG A 277 -22.66 9.67 -4.11
N VAL A 278 -22.33 10.96 -4.11
CA VAL A 278 -20.95 11.46 -4.04
C VAL A 278 -20.26 11.05 -2.73
N ILE A 279 -20.94 11.26 -1.59
CA ILE A 279 -20.45 10.87 -0.25
C ILE A 279 -20.29 9.34 -0.18
N SER A 280 -21.28 8.59 -0.66
CA SER A 280 -21.20 7.12 -0.74
C SER A 280 -20.04 6.63 -1.59
N SER A 281 -19.70 7.32 -2.69
CA SER A 281 -18.57 6.97 -3.55
C SER A 281 -17.23 7.19 -2.83
N TYR A 282 -17.07 8.33 -2.15
CA TYR A 282 -15.88 8.63 -1.34
C TYR A 282 -15.67 7.60 -0.22
N LEU A 283 -16.74 7.24 0.50
CA LEU A 283 -16.70 6.32 1.63
C LEU A 283 -16.29 4.88 1.26
N VAL A 284 -16.58 4.45 0.02
CA VAL A 284 -16.23 3.12 -0.50
C VAL A 284 -14.85 3.10 -1.18
N ARG A 285 -14.50 4.15 -1.93
CA ARG A 285 -13.28 4.17 -2.76
C ARG A 285 -12.06 4.73 -2.00
N GLU A 286 -12.23 5.88 -1.35
CA GLU A 286 -11.11 6.73 -0.90
C GLU A 286 -10.91 6.70 0.61
N HIS A 287 -12.01 6.68 1.37
CA HIS A 287 -11.96 6.58 2.83
C HIS A 287 -11.21 5.33 3.35
N PRO A 288 -11.20 4.15 2.69
CA PRO A 288 -10.38 3.01 3.11
C PRO A 288 -8.87 3.26 3.03
N MET A 289 -8.42 4.20 2.20
CA MET A 289 -7.02 4.62 2.09
C MET A 289 -6.68 5.73 3.09
N LEU A 290 -7.61 6.67 3.28
CA LEU A 290 -7.39 7.91 4.06
C LEU A 290 -7.74 7.79 5.55
N GLY A 291 -8.90 7.20 5.89
CA GLY A 291 -9.40 7.01 7.27
C GLY A 291 -9.43 8.25 8.17
N LEU A 292 -9.42 9.46 7.61
CA LEU A 292 -9.22 10.74 8.32
C LEU A 292 -10.27 11.08 9.40
N PHE A 293 -11.36 10.33 9.48
CA PHE A 293 -12.43 10.45 10.47
C PHE A 293 -13.13 9.10 10.65
N ASP A 294 -13.98 8.95 11.66
CA ASP A 294 -14.81 7.75 11.84
C ASP A 294 -16.08 7.87 10.96
N ALA A 295 -16.18 7.04 9.92
CA ALA A 295 -17.26 7.12 8.93
C ALA A 295 -18.67 6.94 9.53
N ASP A 296 -18.83 6.08 10.53
CA ASP A 296 -20.11 5.80 11.16
C ASP A 296 -20.58 6.96 12.04
N LEU A 297 -19.67 7.54 12.83
CA LEU A 297 -19.93 8.75 13.60
C LEU A 297 -20.19 9.97 12.68
N PHE A 298 -19.48 10.08 11.56
CA PHE A 298 -19.69 11.13 10.57
C PHE A 298 -21.07 11.06 9.93
N ILE A 299 -21.51 9.89 9.42
CA ILE A 299 -22.85 9.75 8.80
C ILE A 299 -23.96 10.01 9.82
N THR A 300 -23.78 9.53 11.06
CA THR A 300 -24.71 9.76 12.17
C THR A 300 -24.93 11.25 12.39
N ASP A 301 -23.86 12.01 12.61
CA ASP A 301 -23.94 13.46 12.83
C ASP A 301 -24.40 14.23 11.59
N LEU A 302 -23.98 13.82 10.38
CA LEU A 302 -24.38 14.40 9.09
C LEU A 302 -25.91 14.36 8.87
N VAL A 303 -26.53 13.22 9.17
CA VAL A 303 -27.97 12.98 8.96
C VAL A 303 -28.79 13.59 10.11
N GLU A 304 -28.33 13.46 11.35
CA GLU A 304 -29.01 14.04 12.51
C GLU A 304 -28.76 15.55 12.70
N ARG A 305 -27.89 16.15 11.86
CA ARG A 305 -27.54 17.58 11.85
C ARG A 305 -26.80 18.05 13.12
N ARG A 306 -25.98 17.18 13.70
CA ARG A 306 -25.17 17.48 14.90
C ARG A 306 -23.73 17.87 14.53
N LEU A 307 -23.14 18.77 15.30
CA LEU A 307 -21.84 19.40 14.97
C LEU A 307 -20.63 18.79 15.74
N ARG A 308 -20.62 17.49 16.05
CA ARG A 308 -19.53 16.87 16.85
C ARG A 308 -18.49 16.18 15.98
N PHE A 309 -18.95 15.41 15.01
CA PHE A 309 -18.13 14.59 14.10
C PHE A 309 -18.33 14.95 12.63
N CYS A 310 -19.33 15.79 12.32
CA CYS A 310 -19.50 16.45 11.03
C CYS A 310 -19.60 17.97 11.28
N THR A 311 -18.90 18.79 10.49
CA THR A 311 -19.06 20.27 10.49
C THR A 311 -19.24 20.76 9.05
N PRO A 312 -19.84 21.95 8.83
CA PRO A 312 -19.93 22.54 7.49
C PRO A 312 -18.57 22.61 6.78
N PHE A 313 -17.48 22.89 7.51
CA PHE A 313 -16.12 22.90 6.96
C PHE A 313 -15.67 21.51 6.53
N LEU A 314 -15.78 20.50 7.40
CA LEU A 314 -15.41 19.12 7.06
C LEU A 314 -16.23 18.59 5.87
N LEU A 315 -17.54 18.87 5.85
CA LEU A 315 -18.39 18.46 4.73
C LEU A 315 -17.99 19.19 3.44
N SER A 316 -17.75 20.50 3.47
CA SER A 316 -17.34 21.25 2.27
C SER A 316 -15.99 20.76 1.74
N ALA A 317 -15.02 20.49 2.61
CA ALA A 317 -13.73 19.91 2.25
C ALA A 317 -13.86 18.50 1.64
N LEU A 318 -14.72 17.65 2.23
CA LEU A 318 -15.03 16.33 1.70
C LEU A 318 -15.77 16.40 0.36
N MET A 319 -16.70 17.34 0.19
CA MET A 319 -17.46 17.50 -1.04
C MET A 319 -16.61 18.07 -2.18
N PHE A 320 -15.67 19.00 -1.91
CA PHE A 320 -14.64 19.38 -2.90
C PHE A 320 -13.86 18.16 -3.39
N TYR A 321 -13.33 17.36 -2.44
CA TYR A 321 -12.56 16.16 -2.74
C TYR A 321 -13.40 15.14 -3.53
N ALA A 322 -14.60 14.80 -3.05
CA ALA A 322 -15.45 13.77 -3.60
C ALA A 322 -16.08 14.17 -4.95
N CYS A 323 -16.54 15.43 -5.11
CA CYS A 323 -17.09 15.91 -6.38
C CYS A 323 -16.02 15.97 -7.49
N ARG A 324 -14.75 16.25 -7.18
CA ARG A 324 -13.64 16.15 -8.16
C ARG A 324 -13.42 14.73 -8.67
N LEU A 325 -13.53 13.73 -7.79
CA LEU A 325 -13.38 12.31 -8.18
C LEU A 325 -14.63 11.74 -8.86
N TYR A 326 -15.81 12.18 -8.45
CA TYR A 326 -17.07 11.77 -9.06
C TYR A 326 -17.28 12.35 -10.47
N ALA A 327 -16.56 13.43 -10.83
CA ALA A 327 -16.60 14.04 -12.16
C ALA A 327 -16.12 13.09 -13.29
N GLY A 328 -15.38 12.02 -12.96
CA GLY A 328 -15.07 10.95 -13.92
C GLY A 328 -16.30 10.12 -14.35
N HIS A 329 -17.40 10.18 -13.58
CA HIS A 329 -18.68 9.51 -13.85
C HIS A 329 -19.80 10.49 -14.20
N GLU A 330 -19.87 11.63 -13.51
CA GLU A 330 -20.91 12.65 -13.66
C GLU A 330 -20.24 14.05 -13.77
N PRO A 331 -19.72 14.44 -14.96
CA PRO A 331 -18.79 15.57 -15.12
C PRO A 331 -19.29 16.93 -14.58
N GLU A 332 -20.61 17.11 -14.49
CA GLU A 332 -21.25 18.30 -13.91
C GLU A 332 -20.81 18.56 -12.46
N THR A 333 -20.41 17.53 -11.70
CA THR A 333 -19.90 17.73 -10.32
C THR A 333 -18.60 18.51 -10.25
N LEU A 334 -17.85 18.66 -11.35
CA LEU A 334 -16.63 19.46 -11.42
C LEU A 334 -16.89 20.95 -11.07
N ALA A 335 -17.97 21.52 -11.59
CA ALA A 335 -18.35 22.91 -11.30
C ALA A 335 -18.79 23.08 -9.84
N ILE A 336 -19.52 22.10 -9.31
CA ILE A 336 -19.98 22.06 -7.92
C ILE A 336 -18.78 21.94 -6.96
N ALA A 337 -17.77 21.15 -7.31
CA ALA A 337 -16.54 20.97 -6.51
C ALA A 337 -15.81 22.29 -6.26
N ASN A 338 -15.68 23.14 -7.29
CA ASN A 338 -15.04 24.46 -7.16
C ASN A 338 -15.83 25.39 -6.23
N SER A 339 -17.16 25.26 -6.18
CA SER A 339 -18.01 26.02 -5.25
C SER A 339 -17.81 25.53 -3.81
N PHE A 340 -17.70 24.21 -3.59
CA PHE A 340 -17.36 23.64 -2.28
C PHE A 340 -15.95 24.01 -1.80
N PHE A 341 -14.98 24.17 -2.71
CA PHE A 341 -13.65 24.68 -2.36
C PHE A 341 -13.72 26.10 -1.79
N ALA A 342 -14.43 27.01 -2.46
CA ALA A 342 -14.59 28.39 -2.02
C ALA A 342 -15.37 28.51 -0.70
N GLU A 343 -16.40 27.67 -0.49
CA GLU A 343 -17.11 27.61 0.79
C GLU A 343 -16.22 27.07 1.92
N ALA A 344 -15.40 26.04 1.63
CA ALA A 344 -14.44 25.50 2.60
C ALA A 344 -13.33 26.50 2.95
N GLU A 345 -12.76 27.23 1.97
CA GLU A 345 -11.81 28.32 2.20
C GLU A 345 -12.40 29.41 3.10
N MET A 346 -13.66 29.80 2.88
CA MET A 346 -14.36 30.80 3.70
C MET A 346 -14.59 30.31 5.13
N LEU A 347 -15.10 29.09 5.32
CA LEU A 347 -15.36 28.49 6.65
C LEU A 347 -14.06 28.26 7.44
N TRP A 348 -12.97 27.92 6.76
CA TRP A 348 -11.66 27.70 7.35
C TRP A 348 -11.12 28.92 8.11
N VAL A 349 -11.43 30.14 7.66
CA VAL A 349 -11.01 31.39 8.33
C VAL A 349 -11.49 31.43 9.79
N SER A 350 -12.71 30.93 10.06
CA SER A 350 -13.22 30.76 11.42
C SER A 350 -12.74 29.48 12.11
N GLU A 351 -12.74 28.33 11.41
CA GLU A 351 -12.42 27.05 12.04
C GLU A 351 -10.96 26.95 12.51
N ARG A 352 -10.00 27.58 11.80
CA ARG A 352 -8.57 27.59 12.19
C ARG A 352 -8.29 28.23 13.56
N ALA A 353 -9.26 28.92 14.17
CA ALA A 353 -9.14 29.49 15.50
C ALA A 353 -9.28 28.47 16.65
N SER A 354 -9.70 27.23 16.38
CA SER A 354 -9.92 26.19 17.40
C SER A 354 -9.45 24.80 16.96
N ASP A 355 -8.73 24.12 17.84
CA ASP A 355 -8.24 22.75 17.58
C ASP A 355 -9.38 21.73 17.64
N SER A 356 -9.76 21.16 16.48
CA SER A 356 -10.82 20.14 16.39
C SER A 356 -10.48 19.02 15.40
N LEU A 357 -11.02 17.82 15.63
CA LEU A 357 -10.82 16.66 14.75
C LEU A 357 -11.37 16.91 13.34
N ALA A 358 -12.53 17.57 13.25
CA ALA A 358 -13.16 17.91 11.98
C ALA A 358 -12.32 18.92 11.18
N THR A 359 -11.72 19.88 11.88
CA THR A 359 -10.83 20.89 11.27
C THR A 359 -9.51 20.26 10.80
N VAL A 360 -8.93 19.33 11.57
CA VAL A 360 -7.77 18.53 11.14
C VAL A 360 -8.09 17.67 9.91
N ALA A 361 -9.20 16.93 9.93
CA ALA A 361 -9.61 16.08 8.80
C ALA A 361 -9.92 16.90 7.54
N GLY A 362 -10.64 18.02 7.68
CA GLY A 362 -10.97 18.93 6.57
C GLY A 362 -9.75 19.60 5.97
N THR A 363 -8.82 20.11 6.79
CA THR A 363 -7.55 20.68 6.28
C THR A 363 -6.68 19.66 5.57
N GLN A 364 -6.66 18.39 6.01
CA GLN A 364 -5.99 17.35 5.21
C GLN A 364 -6.68 17.11 3.88
N LEU A 365 -8.01 16.95 3.83
CA LEU A 365 -8.76 16.78 2.57
C LEU A 365 -8.52 17.93 1.58
N LEU A 366 -8.56 19.18 2.07
CA LEU A 366 -8.23 20.36 1.26
C LEU A 366 -6.78 20.33 0.77
N ARG A 367 -5.80 19.97 1.61
CA ARG A 367 -4.41 19.77 1.18
C ARG A 367 -4.31 18.75 0.04
N ILE A 368 -4.94 17.57 0.16
CA ILE A 368 -4.81 16.52 -0.86
C ILE A 368 -5.31 17.04 -2.20
N MET A 369 -6.55 17.52 -2.26
CA MET A 369 -7.14 17.90 -3.54
C MET A 369 -6.52 19.20 -4.06
N SER A 370 -6.10 20.14 -3.20
CA SER A 370 -5.32 21.31 -3.64
C SER A 370 -4.02 20.89 -4.33
N LEU A 371 -3.27 19.93 -3.77
CA LEU A 371 -2.06 19.41 -4.41
C LEU A 371 -2.35 18.75 -5.76
N LEU A 372 -3.39 17.90 -5.82
CA LEU A 372 -3.80 17.22 -7.07
C LEU A 372 -4.24 18.20 -8.16
N GLN A 373 -4.71 19.39 -7.79
CA GLN A 373 -5.08 20.48 -8.70
C GLN A 373 -3.98 21.54 -8.89
N SER A 374 -2.73 21.25 -8.53
CA SER A 374 -1.58 22.19 -8.61
C SER A 374 -1.77 23.51 -7.85
N ARG A 375 -2.62 23.54 -6.82
CA ARG A 375 -2.87 24.70 -5.94
C ARG A 375 -1.89 24.72 -4.78
N ASP A 376 -0.62 24.94 -5.10
CA ASP A 376 0.51 24.79 -4.17
C ASP A 376 0.38 25.58 -2.89
N ARG A 377 0.10 26.89 -3.01
CA ARG A 377 0.09 27.82 -1.87
C ARG A 377 -0.92 27.36 -0.82
N GLN A 378 -2.13 27.01 -1.27
CA GLN A 378 -3.19 26.45 -0.43
C GLN A 378 -2.83 25.07 0.12
N SER A 379 -2.26 24.18 -0.70
CA SER A 379 -1.84 22.83 -0.28
C SER A 379 -0.80 22.84 0.85
N VAL A 380 0.16 23.76 0.77
CA VAL A 380 1.15 23.99 1.83
C VAL A 380 0.49 24.61 3.06
N GLU A 381 -0.32 25.67 2.89
CA GLU A 381 -0.98 26.38 3.98
C GLU A 381 -1.91 25.49 4.81
N PHE A 382 -2.86 24.79 4.18
CA PHE A 382 -3.73 23.82 4.86
C PHE A 382 -2.95 22.68 5.51
N GLY A 383 -1.88 22.21 4.86
CA GLY A 383 -1.08 21.10 5.34
C GLY A 383 -0.24 21.42 6.57
N GLN A 384 0.37 22.60 6.61
CA GLN A 384 1.13 23.07 7.77
C GLN A 384 0.21 23.29 8.97
N GLU A 385 -0.92 23.99 8.78
CA GLU A 385 -1.87 24.23 9.87
C GLU A 385 -2.49 22.93 10.40
N GLY A 386 -2.86 21.99 9.53
CA GLY A 386 -3.36 20.68 9.95
C GLY A 386 -2.31 19.81 10.68
N LYS A 387 -1.04 19.83 10.24
CA LYS A 387 0.09 19.18 10.93
C LYS A 387 0.31 19.79 12.32
N LEU A 388 0.29 21.12 12.43
CA LEU A 388 0.47 21.84 13.69
C LEU A 388 -0.70 21.60 14.66
N MET A 389 -1.95 21.67 14.18
CA MET A 389 -3.15 21.40 14.97
C MET A 389 -3.15 19.96 15.51
N ALA A 390 -2.89 18.96 14.66
CA ALA A 390 -2.76 17.57 15.10
C ALA A 390 -1.63 17.35 16.13
N GLY A 391 -0.53 18.12 16.02
CA GLY A 391 0.55 18.16 16.99
C GLY A 391 0.14 18.74 18.34
N ARG A 392 -0.57 19.90 18.36
CA ARG A 392 -1.14 20.51 19.58
C ARG A 392 -2.12 19.55 20.28
N MET A 393 -2.93 18.84 19.50
CA MET A 393 -3.86 17.80 19.97
C MET A 393 -3.19 16.47 20.37
N LYS A 394 -1.85 16.36 20.30
CA LYS A 394 -1.06 15.16 20.63
C LYS A 394 -1.48 13.89 19.87
N LEU A 395 -1.95 14.01 18.62
CA LEU A 395 -2.46 12.86 17.86
C LEU A 395 -1.37 11.83 17.48
N PHE A 396 -0.15 12.30 17.20
CA PHE A 396 1.02 11.50 16.84
C PHE A 396 2.32 12.23 17.24
N GLY A 397 3.48 11.59 17.07
CA GLY A 397 4.79 12.19 17.36
C GLY A 397 5.11 12.33 18.85
N VAL A 398 4.27 11.77 19.73
CA VAL A 398 4.38 11.83 21.19
C VAL A 398 4.73 10.45 21.74
N ALA A 399 5.65 10.38 22.69
CA ALA A 399 6.09 9.12 23.29
C ALA A 399 4.95 8.39 24.03
N HIS A 400 4.88 7.07 23.86
CA HIS A 400 3.84 6.21 24.42
C HIS A 400 4.07 5.96 25.92
N THR A 401 3.57 6.88 26.75
CA THR A 401 3.67 6.83 28.22
C THR A 401 2.30 6.96 28.87
N VAL A 402 2.19 6.58 30.15
CA VAL A 402 0.93 6.66 30.92
C VAL A 402 0.46 8.10 31.04
N GLU A 403 1.38 9.06 31.22
CA GLU A 403 1.09 10.48 31.33
C GLU A 403 0.49 11.03 30.02
N ASN A 404 1.04 10.66 28.87
CA ASN A 404 0.50 11.07 27.57
C ASN A 404 -0.83 10.37 27.24
N ALA A 405 -0.99 9.10 27.60
CA ALA A 405 -2.26 8.38 27.45
C ALA A 405 -3.37 9.01 28.32
N SER A 406 -3.04 9.40 29.55
CA SER A 406 -4.01 9.95 30.53
C SER A 406 -4.79 11.16 30.02
N HIS A 407 -4.21 11.95 29.11
CA HIS A 407 -4.87 13.09 28.46
C HIS A 407 -6.19 12.70 27.77
N PHE A 408 -6.23 11.48 27.22
CA PHE A 408 -7.37 10.91 26.49
C PHE A 408 -8.25 10.00 27.35
N ALA A 409 -7.85 9.69 28.59
CA ALA A 409 -8.59 8.78 29.48
C ALA A 409 -10.05 9.22 29.68
N ARG A 410 -10.24 10.53 29.89
CA ARG A 410 -11.50 11.26 30.09
C ARG A 410 -12.42 11.34 28.86
N LEU A 411 -11.98 10.92 27.67
CA LEU A 411 -12.81 10.95 26.47
C LEU A 411 -13.86 9.82 26.51
N SER A 412 -15.09 10.14 26.08
CA SER A 412 -16.13 9.14 25.81
C SER A 412 -15.69 8.11 24.76
N LYS A 413 -16.36 6.96 24.67
CA LYS A 413 -16.05 5.91 23.68
C LYS A 413 -16.10 6.43 22.23
N GLU A 414 -17.10 7.24 21.89
CA GLU A 414 -17.23 7.89 20.57
C GLU A 414 -16.06 8.84 20.27
N TRP A 415 -15.71 9.70 21.23
CA TRP A 415 -14.57 10.61 21.07
C TRP A 415 -13.24 9.85 20.97
N LYS A 416 -13.04 8.75 21.71
CA LYS A 416 -11.86 7.87 21.54
C LYS A 416 -11.82 7.24 20.14
N ARG A 417 -12.97 6.80 19.60
CA ARG A 417 -13.12 6.30 18.22
C ARG A 417 -12.72 7.36 17.18
N ALA A 418 -13.33 8.55 17.23
CA ALA A 418 -13.05 9.63 16.29
C ALA A 418 -11.59 10.11 16.35
N THR A 419 -11.02 10.26 17.56
CA THR A 419 -9.62 10.66 17.71
C THR A 419 -8.66 9.60 17.15
N ALA A 420 -8.92 8.31 17.35
CA ALA A 420 -8.09 7.23 16.81
C ALA A 420 -8.06 7.24 15.27
N HIS A 421 -9.23 7.38 14.62
CA HIS A 421 -9.32 7.55 13.16
C HIS A 421 -8.53 8.77 12.68
N THR A 422 -8.82 9.94 13.23
CA THR A 422 -8.15 11.20 12.85
C THR A 422 -6.64 11.11 13.02
N ALA A 423 -6.17 10.55 14.15
CA ALA A 423 -4.75 10.39 14.44
C ALA A 423 -4.03 9.46 13.45
N TRP A 424 -4.59 8.28 13.18
CA TRP A 424 -4.00 7.32 12.24
C TRP A 424 -4.10 7.80 10.78
N GLY A 425 -5.22 8.39 10.37
CA GLY A 425 -5.40 8.88 9.01
C GLY A 425 -4.42 10.00 8.66
N VAL A 426 -4.26 10.97 9.56
CA VAL A 426 -3.31 12.08 9.36
C VAL A 426 -1.86 11.59 9.45
N TYR A 427 -1.54 10.68 10.36
CA TYR A 427 -0.20 10.07 10.46
C TYR A 427 0.18 9.32 9.17
N ASN A 428 -0.71 8.47 8.67
CA ASN A 428 -0.55 7.72 7.41
C ASN A 428 -0.35 8.69 6.24
N TRP A 429 -1.20 9.71 6.15
CA TRP A 429 -1.18 10.69 5.06
C TRP A 429 0.09 11.54 5.04
N LEU A 430 0.52 12.04 6.20
CA LEU A 430 1.78 12.79 6.33
C LEU A 430 2.99 11.90 6.02
N THR A 431 2.97 10.62 6.40
CA THR A 431 4.03 9.65 6.06
C THR A 431 4.12 9.42 4.55
N LEU A 432 2.99 9.14 3.88
CA LEU A 432 2.93 8.97 2.42
C LEU A 432 3.42 10.24 1.69
N HIS A 433 2.96 11.43 2.09
CA HIS A 433 3.42 12.66 1.47
C HIS A 433 4.86 13.03 1.81
N GLY A 434 5.40 12.54 2.93
CA GLY A 434 6.79 12.73 3.31
C GLY A 434 7.81 12.11 2.37
N ILE A 435 7.41 11.08 1.61
CA ILE A 435 8.22 10.50 0.52
C ILE A 435 8.42 11.53 -0.61
N TYR A 436 7.41 12.37 -0.86
CA TYR A 436 7.33 13.28 -2.00
C TYR A 436 7.55 14.75 -1.62
N GLN A 437 8.01 15.06 -0.41
CA GLN A 437 8.23 16.43 0.05
C GLN A 437 9.63 16.61 0.66
N SER A 438 10.44 17.44 0.01
CA SER A 438 11.84 17.69 0.35
C SER A 438 12.04 18.44 1.68
N ASP A 439 10.97 19.02 2.24
CA ASP A 439 10.94 19.70 3.53
C ASP A 439 10.34 18.84 4.67
N TYR A 440 9.88 17.60 4.40
CA TYR A 440 9.24 16.74 5.40
C TYR A 440 10.13 16.46 6.62
N ASP A 441 9.57 16.66 7.81
CA ASP A 441 10.16 16.20 9.07
C ASP A 441 9.50 14.89 9.48
N ALA A 442 10.32 13.85 9.65
CA ALA A 442 9.89 12.53 10.02
C ALA A 442 9.22 12.50 11.42
N ILE A 443 7.94 12.09 11.47
CA ILE A 443 7.20 11.86 12.72
C ILE A 443 7.88 10.71 13.52
N PRO A 444 8.35 10.93 14.77
CA PRO A 444 9.17 9.96 15.49
C PRO A 444 8.39 8.88 16.24
N CYS A 445 7.09 9.06 16.45
CA CYS A 445 6.22 8.12 17.17
C CYS A 445 4.86 7.99 16.46
N THR A 446 4.35 6.77 16.36
CA THR A 446 2.97 6.47 15.92
C THR A 446 1.92 7.09 16.86
N PRO A 447 0.66 7.20 16.44
CA PRO A 447 -0.46 7.43 17.35
C PRO A 447 -0.47 6.43 18.52
N ILE A 448 -0.86 6.89 19.71
CA ILE A 448 -0.95 6.04 20.92
C ILE A 448 -2.22 5.17 20.95
N PHE A 449 -3.19 5.49 20.09
CA PHE A 449 -4.48 4.83 19.97
C PHE A 449 -4.35 3.46 19.29
N PRO A 450 -5.23 2.48 19.58
CA PRO A 450 -5.40 1.30 18.73
C PRO A 450 -5.63 1.68 17.27
N ILE A 451 -5.19 0.83 16.34
CA ILE A 451 -5.46 0.99 14.91
C ILE A 451 -6.94 0.65 14.67
N PRO A 452 -7.74 1.54 14.06
CA PRO A 452 -9.12 1.24 13.72
C PRO A 452 -9.24 0.00 12.83
N GLY A 453 -10.16 -0.90 13.19
CA GLY A 453 -10.33 -2.22 12.58
C GLY A 453 -9.51 -3.36 13.21
N GLU A 454 -8.59 -3.10 14.16
CA GLU A 454 -7.89 -4.20 14.87
C GLU A 454 -8.73 -4.80 16.00
N ASN A 455 -9.17 -4.00 16.97
CA ASN A 455 -9.98 -4.47 18.09
C ASN A 455 -11.47 -4.24 17.80
N ILE A 456 -12.04 -5.16 17.02
CA ILE A 456 -13.41 -5.08 16.47
C ILE A 456 -14.46 -5.34 17.56
N THR A 457 -14.18 -6.27 18.47
CA THR A 457 -15.13 -6.77 19.50
C THR A 457 -14.83 -6.25 20.91
N ASP A 458 -13.55 -6.14 21.26
CA ASP A 458 -13.12 -6.02 22.67
C ASP A 458 -12.48 -4.66 22.98
N GLU A 459 -12.70 -4.20 24.22
CA GLU A 459 -11.97 -3.06 24.78
C GLU A 459 -10.56 -3.50 25.20
N VAL A 460 -9.55 -2.67 24.93
CA VAL A 460 -8.14 -2.99 25.17
C VAL A 460 -7.56 -1.98 26.14
N GLU A 461 -6.97 -2.44 27.24
CA GLU A 461 -6.17 -1.56 28.10
C GLU A 461 -4.76 -1.39 27.52
N ARG A 462 -4.33 -0.14 27.29
CA ARG A 462 -2.94 0.21 26.98
C ARG A 462 -2.57 1.50 27.71
N PHE A 463 -1.40 1.51 28.35
CA PHE A 463 -0.85 2.66 29.09
C PHE A 463 -1.79 3.23 30.18
N GLY A 464 -2.52 2.36 30.89
CA GLY A 464 -3.47 2.76 31.93
C GLY A 464 -4.77 3.38 31.41
N VAL A 465 -5.04 3.27 30.10
CA VAL A 465 -6.28 3.72 29.47
C VAL A 465 -7.00 2.55 28.81
N ILE A 466 -8.28 2.40 29.14
CA ILE A 466 -9.19 1.52 28.41
C ILE A 466 -9.61 2.22 27.11
N TRP A 467 -9.30 1.58 25.99
CA TRP A 467 -9.69 1.98 24.64
C TRP A 467 -10.87 1.12 24.19
N PRO A 468 -11.94 1.72 23.60
CA PRO A 468 -13.11 0.98 23.18
C PRO A 468 -12.83 0.07 21.98
N ALA A 469 -13.78 -0.78 21.62
CA ALA A 469 -13.76 -1.42 20.31
C ALA A 469 -13.84 -0.37 19.18
N HIS A 470 -13.09 -0.60 18.09
CA HIS A 470 -13.02 0.25 16.90
C HIS A 470 -13.39 -0.55 15.63
N PRO A 471 -14.65 -1.03 15.49
CA PRO A 471 -15.11 -1.72 14.28
C PRO A 471 -15.18 -0.76 13.09
N LEU A 472 -14.78 -1.22 11.90
CA LEU A 472 -14.97 -0.50 10.64
C LEU A 472 -16.32 -0.90 10.00
N PRO A 473 -17.07 0.03 9.37
CA PRO A 473 -18.24 -0.33 8.59
C PRO A 473 -17.88 -1.21 7.39
N ASN A 474 -18.71 -2.22 7.07
CA ASN A 474 -18.43 -3.20 6.01
C ASN A 474 -18.07 -2.57 4.65
N TYR A 475 -18.63 -1.40 4.32
CA TYR A 475 -18.36 -0.67 3.07
C TYR A 475 -17.00 0.05 3.03
N VAL A 476 -16.37 0.29 4.19
CA VAL A 476 -14.97 0.76 4.28
C VAL A 476 -13.99 -0.42 4.10
N GLY A 477 -14.47 -1.65 4.35
CA GLY A 477 -13.66 -2.85 4.24
C GLY A 477 -12.52 -2.90 5.26
N TYR A 478 -11.44 -3.60 4.90
CA TYR A 478 -10.37 -4.01 5.81
C TYR A 478 -9.02 -3.33 5.57
N MET A 479 -8.91 -2.40 4.61
CA MET A 479 -7.63 -1.91 4.09
C MET A 479 -6.87 -0.98 5.04
N PHE A 480 -7.58 -0.19 5.84
CA PHE A 480 -6.99 0.88 6.63
C PHE A 480 -6.01 0.38 7.70
N GLY A 481 -6.34 -0.71 8.40
CA GLY A 481 -5.48 -1.26 9.45
C GLY A 481 -4.11 -1.76 8.94
N PRO A 482 -4.07 -2.55 7.86
CA PRO A 482 -2.83 -2.89 7.16
C PRO A 482 -2.07 -1.68 6.62
N LEU A 483 -2.73 -0.62 6.13
CA LEU A 483 -2.04 0.61 5.75
C LEU A 483 -1.35 1.28 6.95
N CYS A 484 -2.00 1.37 8.12
CA CYS A 484 -1.36 1.88 9.34
C CYS A 484 -0.06 1.13 9.70
N LYS A 485 -0.01 -0.18 9.44
CA LYS A 485 1.19 -1.02 9.66
C LYS A 485 2.27 -0.76 8.62
N LEU A 486 1.91 -0.67 7.34
CA LEU A 486 2.83 -0.28 6.27
C LEU A 486 3.49 1.08 6.58
N TRP A 487 2.68 2.10 6.88
CA TRP A 487 3.17 3.45 7.16
C TRP A 487 4.01 3.52 8.43
N THR A 488 3.72 2.70 9.45
CA THR A 488 4.62 2.55 10.61
C THR A 488 6.02 2.06 10.19
N ILE A 489 6.12 1.06 9.31
CA ILE A 489 7.42 0.54 8.84
C ILE A 489 8.14 1.55 7.93
N VAL A 490 7.41 2.20 7.03
CA VAL A 490 7.95 3.30 6.19
C VAL A 490 8.47 4.45 7.04
N GLN A 491 7.77 4.80 8.12
CA GLN A 491 8.16 5.91 8.98
C GLN A 491 9.40 5.57 9.81
N GLU A 492 9.62 4.30 10.18
CA GLU A 492 10.90 3.84 10.76
C GLU A 492 12.08 3.97 9.78
N VAL A 493 11.85 3.93 8.46
CA VAL A 493 12.87 4.22 7.44
C VAL A 493 13.08 5.74 7.33
N ALA A 494 11.99 6.51 7.24
CA ALA A 494 12.00 7.96 7.09
C ALA A 494 12.75 8.67 8.23
N VAL A 495 12.55 8.25 9.49
CA VAL A 495 13.26 8.78 10.67
C VAL A 495 14.78 8.66 10.55
N VAL A 496 15.29 7.68 9.80
CA VAL A 496 16.73 7.49 9.57
C VAL A 496 17.19 8.14 8.26
N TYR A 497 16.40 8.07 7.19
CA TYR A 497 16.82 8.52 5.85
C TYR A 497 16.70 10.04 5.66
N ILE A 498 15.79 10.71 6.37
CA ILE A 498 15.48 12.14 6.19
C ILE A 498 16.26 13.03 7.18
N ILE A 499 17.18 12.45 7.96
CA ILE A 499 18.13 13.20 8.82
C ILE A 499 18.98 14.14 7.94
N LYS A 500 18.79 15.45 8.15
CA LYS A 500 19.47 16.56 7.44
C LYS A 500 20.94 16.67 7.91
N SER A 501 21.80 15.71 7.54
CA SER A 501 23.22 15.65 7.95
C SER A 501 24.23 16.17 6.91
N GLY A 502 23.77 16.52 5.71
CA GLY A 502 24.65 16.86 4.57
C GLY A 502 25.42 15.67 3.97
N THR A 503 25.15 14.44 4.43
CA THR A 503 25.81 13.21 3.97
C THR A 503 24.76 12.30 3.31
N PRO A 504 25.04 11.73 2.12
CA PRO A 504 24.14 10.77 1.47
C PRO A 504 23.78 9.59 2.40
N VAL A 505 22.56 9.06 2.26
CA VAL A 505 22.08 7.94 3.10
C VAL A 505 22.96 6.70 2.97
N ALA A 506 23.50 6.44 1.79
CA ALA A 506 24.36 5.28 1.54
C ALA A 506 25.63 5.25 2.40
N ASP A 507 26.22 6.42 2.68
CA ASP A 507 27.51 6.55 3.34
C ASP A 507 27.36 6.55 4.88
N ARG A 508 26.14 6.81 5.37
CA ARG A 508 25.83 6.98 6.81
C ARG A 508 24.86 5.95 7.39
N VAL A 509 24.25 5.09 6.56
CA VAL A 509 23.33 4.03 6.98
C VAL A 509 23.83 2.69 6.44
N PRO A 510 24.08 1.66 7.26
CA PRO A 510 24.52 0.36 6.77
C PRO A 510 23.40 -0.37 6.01
N MET A 511 23.73 -1.10 4.95
CA MET A 511 22.76 -1.87 4.16
C MET A 511 22.00 -2.93 4.97
N SER A 512 22.57 -3.40 6.09
CA SER A 512 21.89 -4.30 7.04
C SER A 512 20.68 -3.65 7.72
N PHE A 513 20.61 -2.31 7.81
CA PHE A 513 19.38 -1.61 8.20
C PHE A 513 18.32 -1.73 7.11
N ALA A 514 18.68 -1.52 5.84
CA ALA A 514 17.75 -1.66 4.72
C ALA A 514 17.23 -3.10 4.60
N GLU A 515 18.12 -4.09 4.71
CA GLU A 515 17.76 -5.51 4.77
C GLU A 515 16.82 -5.82 5.94
N SER A 516 17.11 -5.32 7.15
CA SER A 516 16.24 -5.50 8.33
C SER A 516 14.84 -4.88 8.15
N LYS A 517 14.74 -3.71 7.49
CA LYS A 517 13.44 -3.10 7.16
C LYS A 517 12.71 -3.86 6.06
N TYR A 518 13.43 -4.40 5.08
CA TYR A 518 12.86 -5.26 4.04
C TYR A 518 12.33 -6.58 4.62
N GLN A 519 13.09 -7.27 5.47
CA GLN A 519 12.61 -8.43 6.22
C GLN A 519 11.36 -8.10 7.05
N LYS A 520 11.30 -6.92 7.67
CA LYS A 520 10.13 -6.48 8.44
C LYS A 520 8.89 -6.23 7.56
N LEU A 521 9.06 -5.70 6.34
CA LEU A 521 7.98 -5.58 5.36
C LEU A 521 7.47 -6.96 4.93
N LEU A 522 8.39 -7.87 4.56
CA LEU A 522 8.07 -9.24 4.14
C LEU A 522 7.33 -10.03 5.23
N ALA A 523 7.95 -10.18 6.40
CA ALA A 523 7.40 -10.95 7.52
C ALA A 523 6.08 -10.35 8.07
N TRP A 524 5.84 -9.06 7.88
CA TRP A 524 4.52 -8.47 8.12
C TRP A 524 3.52 -8.80 7.00
N SER A 525 3.91 -8.73 5.73
CA SER A 525 3.03 -9.07 4.60
C SER A 525 2.51 -10.51 4.65
N ASP A 526 3.30 -11.44 5.20
CA ASP A 526 2.92 -12.84 5.44
C ASP A 526 1.81 -12.99 6.50
N THR A 527 1.55 -11.96 7.32
CA THR A 527 0.47 -11.95 8.34
C THR A 527 -0.88 -11.46 7.79
N LEU A 528 -0.93 -11.04 6.53
CA LEU A 528 -2.15 -10.56 5.89
C LEU A 528 -3.06 -11.74 5.51
N ALA A 529 -4.37 -11.49 5.45
CA ALA A 529 -5.33 -12.49 4.96
C ALA A 529 -5.05 -12.83 3.49
N SER A 530 -5.33 -14.06 3.06
CA SER A 530 -5.10 -14.52 1.68
C SER A 530 -5.84 -13.69 0.62
N SER A 531 -6.90 -12.97 0.99
CA SER A 531 -7.58 -11.98 0.14
C SER A 531 -6.73 -10.77 -0.25
N PHE A 532 -5.56 -10.56 0.39
CA PHE A 532 -4.58 -9.57 -0.05
C PHE A 532 -3.75 -10.04 -1.25
N ALA A 533 -3.63 -11.34 -1.53
CA ALA A 533 -2.88 -11.82 -2.70
C ALA A 533 -3.54 -11.30 -3.99
N TYR A 534 -2.73 -10.83 -4.95
CA TYR A 534 -3.23 -10.11 -6.12
C TYR A 534 -3.13 -10.86 -7.45
N GLY A 535 -4.03 -10.50 -8.37
CA GLY A 535 -4.15 -11.09 -9.69
C GLY A 535 -5.29 -10.44 -10.50
N HIS A 536 -5.76 -11.13 -11.55
CA HIS A 536 -6.72 -10.57 -12.52
C HIS A 536 -8.13 -10.25 -11.98
N GLN A 537 -8.48 -10.61 -10.74
CA GLN A 537 -9.79 -10.31 -10.12
C GLN A 537 -9.69 -9.50 -8.83
N SER A 538 -8.53 -8.92 -8.53
CA SER A 538 -8.34 -8.10 -7.33
C SER A 538 -9.10 -6.78 -7.40
N ALA A 539 -9.64 -6.33 -6.26
CA ALA A 539 -10.21 -5.00 -6.12
C ALA A 539 -9.11 -3.92 -6.26
N ALA A 540 -9.47 -2.75 -6.82
CA ALA A 540 -8.55 -1.63 -7.04
C ALA A 540 -7.76 -1.24 -5.78
N ASN A 541 -8.41 -1.22 -4.62
CA ASN A 541 -7.78 -0.88 -3.34
C ASN A 541 -6.71 -1.89 -2.92
N ASN A 542 -6.83 -3.17 -3.29
CA ASN A 542 -5.81 -4.19 -3.03
C ASN A 542 -4.60 -3.99 -3.96
N LEU A 543 -4.83 -3.68 -5.24
CA LEU A 543 -3.76 -3.37 -6.20
C LEU A 543 -2.99 -2.12 -5.76
N LEU A 544 -3.68 -1.05 -5.37
CA LEU A 544 -3.10 0.18 -4.86
C LEU A 544 -2.29 -0.03 -3.57
N PHE A 545 -2.78 -0.87 -2.64
CA PHE A 545 -2.02 -1.24 -1.45
C PHE A 545 -0.67 -1.90 -1.78
N HIS A 546 -0.63 -2.78 -2.78
CA HIS A 546 0.64 -3.38 -3.23
C HIS A 546 1.52 -2.40 -3.99
N MET A 547 0.97 -1.42 -4.69
CA MET A 547 1.76 -0.31 -5.25
C MET A 547 2.47 0.48 -4.15
N PHE A 548 1.80 0.76 -3.02
CA PHE A 548 2.44 1.36 -1.85
C PHE A 548 3.49 0.44 -1.22
N PHE A 549 3.23 -0.87 -1.13
CA PHE A 549 4.18 -1.86 -0.61
C PHE A 549 5.48 -1.88 -1.44
N HIS A 550 5.37 -2.03 -2.76
CA HIS A 550 6.56 -2.05 -3.62
C HIS A 550 7.24 -0.68 -3.71
N GLY A 551 6.49 0.43 -3.67
CA GLY A 551 7.06 1.77 -3.51
C GLY A 551 7.89 1.92 -2.23
N ALA A 552 7.43 1.37 -1.10
CA ALA A 552 8.19 1.32 0.14
C ALA A 552 9.48 0.50 0.01
N VAL A 553 9.43 -0.70 -0.61
CA VAL A 553 10.63 -1.52 -0.85
C VAL A 553 11.62 -0.83 -1.79
N LEU A 554 11.14 -0.19 -2.86
CA LEU A 554 11.98 0.59 -3.77
C LEU A 554 12.71 1.70 -3.00
N ASN A 555 12.02 2.46 -2.14
CA ASN A 555 12.65 3.54 -1.37
C ASN A 555 13.59 3.05 -0.26
N VAL A 556 13.39 1.85 0.30
CA VAL A 556 14.36 1.20 1.21
C VAL A 556 15.69 0.93 0.49
N PHE A 557 15.67 0.48 -0.77
CA PHE A 557 16.89 0.12 -1.50
C PHE A 557 17.43 1.21 -2.44
N ARG A 558 16.64 2.26 -2.75
CA ARG A 558 17.01 3.36 -3.66
C ARG A 558 18.37 4.01 -3.36
N PRO A 559 18.72 4.38 -2.10
CA PRO A 559 20.01 5.01 -1.82
C PRO A 559 21.22 4.11 -2.13
N PHE A 560 21.03 2.79 -2.13
CA PHE A 560 22.11 1.81 -2.18
C PHE A 560 22.41 1.28 -3.58
N GLN A 561 21.63 1.65 -4.61
CA GLN A 561 21.75 1.07 -5.96
C GLN A 561 23.15 1.24 -6.60
N ARG A 562 23.88 2.31 -6.27
CA ARG A 562 25.27 2.54 -6.72
C ARG A 562 26.35 1.89 -5.84
N HIS A 563 25.98 1.42 -4.66
CA HIS A 563 26.92 0.98 -3.62
C HIS A 563 26.79 -0.51 -3.26
N SER A 564 25.75 -1.21 -3.72
CA SER A 564 25.44 -2.60 -3.38
C SER A 564 26.43 -3.65 -3.91
N HIS A 565 27.49 -3.25 -4.63
CA HIS A 565 28.48 -4.18 -5.18
C HIS A 565 29.18 -4.98 -4.06
N GLY A 566 28.89 -6.28 -4.00
CA GLY A 566 29.46 -7.19 -3.00
C GLY A 566 28.64 -7.38 -1.72
N TYR A 567 27.61 -6.54 -1.44
CA TYR A 567 26.71 -6.79 -0.31
C TYR A 567 25.67 -7.84 -0.68
N LYS A 568 25.89 -9.09 -0.26
CA LYS A 568 24.87 -10.16 -0.31
C LYS A 568 24.01 -10.10 0.95
N MET A 569 22.68 -10.02 0.77
CA MET A 569 21.73 -10.16 1.87
C MET A 569 21.79 -11.58 2.44
N GLY A 570 22.12 -11.70 3.73
CA GLY A 570 22.24 -12.97 4.44
C GLY A 570 20.88 -13.61 4.81
N SER A 571 19.80 -12.86 4.64
CA SER A 571 18.42 -13.29 4.87
C SER A 571 17.81 -14.19 3.79
N PHE A 572 18.52 -14.43 2.68
CA PHE A 572 18.04 -15.23 1.53
C PHE A 572 19.08 -16.27 1.08
N ALA A 573 18.61 -17.45 0.68
CA ALA A 573 19.45 -18.53 0.19
C ALA A 573 20.01 -18.24 -1.23
N ALA A 574 19.24 -17.55 -2.07
CA ALA A 574 19.58 -17.29 -3.46
C ALA A 574 20.98 -16.65 -3.61
N PRO A 575 21.78 -17.06 -4.62
CA PRO A 575 23.13 -16.55 -4.80
C PRO A 575 23.16 -15.09 -5.28
N ASP A 576 22.06 -14.61 -5.86
CA ASP A 576 21.86 -13.27 -6.42
C ASP A 576 21.08 -12.34 -5.48
N SER A 577 21.09 -12.59 -4.15
CA SER A 577 20.38 -11.81 -3.13
C SER A 577 21.01 -10.43 -2.84
N PHE A 578 21.28 -9.65 -3.88
CA PHE A 578 21.78 -8.28 -3.79
C PHE A 578 20.64 -7.26 -3.59
N PRO A 579 20.87 -6.11 -2.93
CA PRO A 579 19.90 -5.02 -2.81
C PRO A 579 19.29 -4.54 -4.14
N THR A 580 20.06 -4.58 -5.23
CA THR A 580 19.59 -4.31 -6.60
C THR A 580 18.59 -5.36 -7.09
N ALA A 581 18.81 -6.64 -6.81
CA ALA A 581 17.88 -7.71 -7.19
C ALA A 581 16.54 -7.59 -6.44
N ALA A 582 16.54 -7.16 -5.18
CA ALA A 582 15.32 -6.88 -4.42
C ALA A 582 14.55 -5.65 -4.96
N PHE A 583 15.29 -4.59 -5.34
CA PHE A 583 14.73 -3.41 -6.00
C PHE A 583 14.09 -3.78 -7.34
N VAL A 584 14.80 -4.49 -8.22
CA VAL A 584 14.29 -4.96 -9.53
C VAL A 584 13.10 -5.91 -9.37
N ALA A 585 13.12 -6.82 -8.39
CA ALA A 585 11.97 -7.68 -8.11
C ALA A 585 10.72 -6.88 -7.72
N SER A 586 10.85 -5.84 -6.89
CA SER A 586 9.74 -4.92 -6.60
C SER A 586 9.33 -4.05 -7.79
N LEU A 587 10.28 -3.61 -8.62
CA LEU A 587 9.99 -2.84 -9.83
C LEU A 587 9.16 -3.67 -10.82
N ASN A 588 9.48 -4.96 -10.97
CA ASN A 588 8.75 -5.89 -11.83
C ASN A 588 7.35 -6.23 -11.29
N GLN A 589 7.16 -6.31 -9.98
CA GLN A 589 5.81 -6.38 -9.38
C GLN A 589 5.03 -5.09 -9.62
N LEU A 590 5.65 -3.91 -9.48
CA LEU A 590 5.01 -2.62 -9.73
C LEU A 590 4.60 -2.43 -11.20
N LYS A 591 5.45 -2.85 -12.16
CA LYS A 591 5.12 -2.96 -13.59
C LYS A 591 3.84 -3.80 -13.79
N ARG A 592 3.76 -4.99 -13.18
CA ARG A 592 2.59 -5.88 -13.26
C ARG A 592 1.33 -5.25 -12.65
N LEU A 593 1.44 -4.60 -11.49
CA LEU A 593 0.33 -3.95 -10.79
C LEU A 593 -0.30 -2.81 -11.62
N VAL A 594 0.52 -2.03 -12.33
CA VAL A 594 0.02 -1.02 -13.28
C VAL A 594 -0.71 -1.65 -14.46
N VAL A 595 -0.15 -2.71 -15.07
CA VAL A 595 -0.83 -3.46 -16.15
C VAL A 595 -2.16 -4.06 -15.66
N LEU A 596 -2.19 -4.70 -14.49
CA LEU A 596 -3.43 -5.25 -13.92
C LEU A 596 -4.47 -4.16 -13.64
N THR A 597 -4.05 -3.00 -13.14
CA THR A 597 -4.95 -1.87 -12.85
C THR A 597 -5.55 -1.30 -14.13
N HIS A 598 -4.74 -1.10 -15.17
CA HIS A 598 -5.20 -0.65 -16.49
C HIS A 598 -6.15 -1.63 -17.19
N LEU A 599 -5.88 -2.94 -17.12
CA LEU A 599 -6.75 -3.97 -17.71
C LEU A 599 -8.09 -4.11 -16.96
N ASN A 600 -8.06 -4.03 -15.63
CA ASN A 600 -9.22 -4.34 -14.78
C ASN A 600 -10.09 -3.11 -14.44
N HIS A 601 -9.52 -1.90 -14.46
CA HIS A 601 -10.18 -0.68 -13.97
C HIS A 601 -9.98 0.50 -14.94
N PRO A 602 -11.06 1.14 -15.42
CA PRO A 602 -10.92 2.28 -16.34
C PRO A 602 -10.24 3.46 -15.63
N PRO A 603 -9.55 4.37 -16.35
CA PRO A 603 -8.85 5.51 -15.75
C PRO A 603 -9.71 6.34 -14.78
N ILE A 604 -10.97 6.59 -15.12
CA ILE A 604 -11.93 7.33 -14.27
C ILE A 604 -12.22 6.69 -12.90
N ASP A 605 -11.91 5.40 -12.74
CA ASP A 605 -12.02 4.68 -11.46
C ASP A 605 -10.71 4.64 -10.67
N GLN A 606 -9.58 5.00 -11.28
CA GLN A 606 -8.27 4.99 -10.63
C GLN A 606 -8.13 6.15 -9.64
N SER A 607 -7.99 5.78 -8.36
CA SER A 607 -7.77 6.70 -7.24
C SER A 607 -6.52 7.56 -7.45
N PRO A 608 -6.48 8.85 -7.03
CA PRO A 608 -5.34 9.74 -7.25
C PRO A 608 -4.00 9.19 -6.73
N PHE A 609 -4.06 8.32 -5.72
CA PHE A 609 -2.90 7.65 -5.15
C PHE A 609 -2.15 6.74 -6.14
N PHE A 610 -2.77 6.35 -7.26
CA PHE A 610 -2.11 5.66 -8.38
C PHE A 610 -0.89 6.44 -8.92
N THR A 611 -0.90 7.78 -8.79
CA THR A 611 0.27 8.66 -9.09
C THR A 611 1.53 8.21 -8.35
N SER A 612 1.40 7.63 -7.16
CA SER A 612 2.51 7.06 -6.38
C SER A 612 3.22 5.93 -7.12
N ALA A 613 2.49 5.11 -7.88
CA ALA A 613 3.07 4.04 -8.70
C ALA A 613 3.78 4.60 -9.93
N LEU A 614 3.17 5.57 -10.61
CA LEU A 614 3.74 6.22 -11.80
C LEU A 614 5.10 6.86 -11.50
N VAL A 615 5.21 7.66 -10.44
CA VAL A 615 6.48 8.32 -10.05
C VAL A 615 7.58 7.31 -9.73
N HIS A 616 7.24 6.20 -9.07
CA HIS A 616 8.19 5.11 -8.80
C HIS A 616 8.64 4.38 -10.07
N LEU A 617 7.73 4.12 -11.01
CA LEU A 617 8.05 3.52 -12.29
C LEU A 617 8.87 4.46 -13.17
N PHE A 618 8.55 5.75 -13.26
CA PHE A 618 9.33 6.71 -14.04
C PHE A 618 10.79 6.77 -13.59
N CYS A 619 11.04 6.87 -12.27
CA CYS A 619 12.41 6.79 -11.73
C CYS A 619 13.09 5.44 -12.02
N GLY A 620 12.35 4.33 -11.93
CA GLY A 620 12.91 2.99 -12.08
C GLY A 620 13.18 2.61 -13.54
N LEU A 621 12.33 3.01 -14.47
CA LEU A 621 12.42 2.67 -15.90
C LEU A 621 13.50 3.48 -16.60
N LEU A 622 13.57 4.79 -16.37
CA LEU A 622 14.62 5.65 -16.97
C LEU A 622 16.03 5.22 -16.54
N LYS A 623 16.18 4.65 -15.34
CA LYS A 623 17.44 4.09 -14.82
C LYS A 623 17.78 2.69 -15.31
N ASN A 624 16.84 2.00 -15.95
CA ASN A 624 17.00 0.66 -16.51
C ASN A 624 16.59 0.67 -17.98
N SER A 625 17.00 1.71 -18.72
CA SER A 625 16.72 1.87 -20.16
C SER A 625 17.43 0.85 -21.06
N ASP A 626 18.18 -0.08 -20.48
CA ASP A 626 18.76 -1.26 -21.13
C ASP A 626 17.82 -2.50 -21.12
N ASP A 627 16.69 -2.45 -20.38
CA ASP A 627 15.69 -3.52 -20.30
C ASP A 627 14.76 -3.50 -21.53
N ASP A 628 14.73 -4.57 -22.34
CA ASP A 628 13.92 -4.68 -23.57
C ASP A 628 12.44 -4.26 -23.40
N GLU A 629 11.87 -4.40 -22.19
CA GLU A 629 10.47 -4.01 -21.93
C GLU A 629 10.31 -2.56 -21.42
N TRP A 630 11.39 -1.82 -21.10
CA TRP A 630 11.32 -0.53 -20.39
C TRP A 630 10.41 0.48 -21.08
N LYS A 631 10.58 0.60 -22.41
CA LYS A 631 9.90 1.62 -23.23
C LYS A 631 8.40 1.37 -23.29
N TYR A 632 7.97 0.11 -23.27
CA TYR A 632 6.55 -0.26 -23.20
C TYR A 632 5.91 0.18 -21.88
N TYR A 633 6.53 -0.13 -20.74
CA TYR A 633 5.98 0.31 -19.45
C TYR A 633 6.05 1.83 -19.29
N PHE A 634 7.07 2.48 -19.85
CA PHE A 634 7.19 3.93 -19.86
C PHE A 634 6.04 4.57 -20.64
N ASP A 635 5.82 4.16 -21.89
CA ASP A 635 4.75 4.70 -22.73
C ASP A 635 3.35 4.36 -22.18
N LEU A 636 3.17 3.20 -21.53
CA LEU A 636 1.96 2.87 -20.76
C LEU A 636 1.74 3.83 -19.57
N CYS A 637 2.79 4.10 -18.78
CA CYS A 637 2.70 5.01 -17.63
C CYS A 637 2.43 6.45 -18.07
N MET A 638 3.07 6.91 -19.14
CA MET A 638 2.83 8.24 -19.71
C MET A 638 1.40 8.37 -20.28
N MET A 639 0.92 7.35 -21.00
CA MET A 639 -0.45 7.28 -21.50
C MET A 639 -1.48 7.33 -20.38
N LEU A 640 -1.32 6.52 -19.32
CA LEU A 640 -2.20 6.54 -18.15
C LEU A 640 -2.18 7.90 -17.44
N GLY A 641 -0.99 8.49 -17.24
CA GLY A 641 -0.86 9.82 -16.68
C GLY A 641 -1.60 10.89 -17.49
N SER A 642 -1.49 10.85 -18.82
CA SER A 642 -2.18 11.80 -19.70
C SER A 642 -3.71 11.67 -19.64
N GLN A 643 -4.24 10.45 -19.54
CA GLN A 643 -5.69 10.20 -19.39
C GLN A 643 -6.24 10.64 -18.04
N LEU A 644 -5.40 10.65 -17.00
CA LEU A 644 -5.76 11.05 -15.64
C LEU A 644 -5.56 12.56 -15.38
N PHE A 645 -4.82 13.29 -16.23
CA PHE A 645 -4.50 14.71 -16.04
C PHE A 645 -5.75 15.58 -15.80
N THR A 646 -6.84 15.36 -16.54
CA THR A 646 -8.09 16.12 -16.41
C THR A 646 -8.73 15.97 -15.03
N LEU A 647 -8.44 14.88 -14.32
CA LEU A 647 -8.85 14.66 -12.93
C LEU A 647 -7.80 15.18 -11.94
N TYR A 648 -6.50 14.99 -12.25
CA TYR A 648 -5.36 15.33 -11.39
C TYR A 648 -4.33 16.18 -12.17
N HIS A 649 -4.50 17.50 -12.15
CA HIS A 649 -3.66 18.43 -12.93
C HIS A 649 -2.16 18.33 -12.60
N VAL A 650 -1.81 17.89 -11.38
CA VAL A 650 -0.42 17.64 -10.94
C VAL A 650 0.34 16.64 -11.83
N LEU A 651 -0.38 15.74 -12.54
CA LEU A 651 0.22 14.79 -13.46
C LEU A 651 0.89 15.47 -14.66
N GLY A 652 0.43 16.65 -15.08
CA GLY A 652 1.00 17.36 -16.23
C GLY A 652 2.48 17.70 -16.04
N PRO A 653 2.83 18.49 -15.01
CA PRO A 653 4.22 18.75 -14.63
C PRO A 653 5.03 17.48 -14.32
N ILE A 654 4.41 16.44 -13.76
CA ILE A 654 5.06 15.13 -13.53
C ILE A 654 5.49 14.48 -14.86
N LEU A 655 4.64 14.51 -15.89
CA LEU A 655 4.94 13.96 -17.21
C LEU A 655 6.03 14.79 -17.91
N GLN A 656 5.93 16.12 -17.90
CA GLN A 656 6.95 16.99 -18.51
C GLN A 656 8.32 16.87 -17.81
N GLY A 657 8.34 16.88 -16.47
CA GLY A 657 9.56 16.64 -15.68
C GLY A 657 10.15 15.25 -15.89
N THR A 658 9.31 14.23 -16.15
CA THR A 658 9.77 12.87 -16.49
C THR A 658 10.44 12.84 -17.86
N LEU A 659 9.91 13.55 -18.86
CA LEU A 659 10.56 13.68 -20.16
C LEU A 659 11.90 14.45 -20.04
N ALA A 660 11.97 15.49 -19.21
CA ALA A 660 13.20 16.21 -18.93
C ALA A 660 14.26 15.31 -18.24
N MET A 661 13.86 14.48 -17.26
CA MET A 661 14.73 13.45 -16.69
C MET A 661 15.25 12.47 -17.75
N GLY A 662 14.38 12.02 -18.66
CA GLY A 662 14.77 11.12 -19.76
C GLY A 662 15.76 11.74 -20.75
N LEU A 663 15.64 13.05 -21.04
CA LEU A 663 16.61 13.80 -21.84
C LEU A 663 17.95 13.96 -21.10
N ARG A 664 17.90 14.39 -19.83
CA ARG A 664 19.07 14.61 -18.95
C ARG A 664 19.89 13.34 -18.77
N ASP A 665 19.23 12.20 -18.58
CA ASP A 665 19.86 10.90 -18.32
C ASP A 665 20.16 10.11 -19.61
N GLY A 666 19.86 10.67 -20.79
CA GLY A 666 20.16 10.07 -22.10
C GLY A 666 19.25 8.93 -22.55
N ALA A 667 18.18 8.64 -21.80
CA ALA A 667 17.22 7.57 -22.09
C ALA A 667 16.18 7.94 -23.17
N LEU A 668 16.08 9.22 -23.56
CA LEU A 668 15.22 9.72 -24.63
C LEU A 668 15.99 10.70 -25.51
N THR A 669 15.74 10.70 -26.82
CA THR A 669 16.18 11.80 -27.71
C THR A 669 15.24 13.00 -27.65
N SER A 670 15.75 14.19 -28.02
CA SER A 670 14.98 15.45 -28.13
C SER A 670 13.70 15.26 -28.95
N ARG A 671 13.82 14.57 -30.09
CA ARG A 671 12.71 14.27 -30.99
C ARG A 671 11.67 13.34 -30.35
N GLU A 672 12.10 12.26 -29.69
CA GLU A 672 11.16 11.37 -29.00
C GLU A 672 10.43 12.08 -27.87
N ALA A 673 11.14 12.91 -27.09
CA ALA A 673 10.55 13.66 -26.00
C ALA A 673 9.53 14.69 -26.51
N GLN A 674 9.83 15.42 -27.59
CA GLN A 674 8.89 16.29 -28.30
C GLN A 674 7.69 15.50 -28.87
N ASP A 675 7.93 14.36 -29.52
CA ASP A 675 6.87 13.52 -30.12
C ASP A 675 5.96 12.87 -29.07
N LEU A 676 6.49 12.58 -27.89
CA LEU A 676 5.72 12.13 -26.72
C LEU A 676 4.91 13.30 -26.14
N LEU A 677 5.54 14.44 -25.86
CA LEU A 677 4.86 15.63 -25.33
C LEU A 677 3.71 16.08 -26.24
N ARG A 678 3.94 16.17 -27.56
CA ARG A 678 2.90 16.54 -28.55
C ARG A 678 1.69 15.59 -28.52
N LYS A 679 1.90 14.28 -28.35
CA LYS A 679 0.80 13.30 -28.24
C LYS A 679 -0.06 13.58 -27.00
N TYR A 680 0.55 13.91 -25.87
CA TYR A 680 -0.17 14.23 -24.64
C TYR A 680 -0.83 15.61 -24.68
N VAL A 681 -0.19 16.61 -25.31
CA VAL A 681 -0.81 17.91 -25.62
C VAL A 681 -2.11 17.72 -26.41
N SER A 682 -2.06 17.00 -27.53
CA SER A 682 -3.22 16.74 -28.37
C SER A 682 -4.35 15.92 -27.71
N ALA A 683 -4.11 15.33 -26.53
CA ALA A 683 -5.09 14.53 -25.79
C ALA A 683 -5.89 15.33 -24.74
N GLY A 684 -5.62 16.63 -24.56
CA GLY A 684 -6.36 17.50 -23.62
C GLY A 684 -5.48 18.42 -22.76
N TRP A 685 -4.24 18.68 -23.16
CA TRP A 685 -3.37 19.69 -22.56
C TRP A 685 -3.46 20.97 -23.41
N HIS A 686 -3.92 22.07 -22.84
CA HIS A 686 -4.05 23.37 -23.54
C HIS A 686 -3.02 24.37 -23.02
N ASP A 687 -2.41 25.12 -23.94
CA ASP A 687 -1.26 25.99 -23.64
C ASP A 687 -1.56 27.09 -22.61
N GLU A 688 -2.81 27.59 -22.54
CA GLU A 688 -3.26 28.55 -21.52
C GLU A 688 -3.11 28.01 -20.08
N MET A 689 -3.04 26.69 -19.88
CA MET A 689 -2.78 26.10 -18.56
C MET A 689 -1.30 26.17 -18.18
N VAL A 690 -0.38 26.33 -19.13
CA VAL A 690 1.06 26.15 -18.88
C VAL A 690 1.64 27.28 -18.01
N GLU A 691 1.34 28.56 -18.29
CA GLU A 691 1.92 29.67 -17.51
C GLU A 691 1.49 29.69 -16.03
N ASP A 692 0.22 29.38 -15.73
CA ASP A 692 -0.30 29.39 -14.35
C ASP A 692 -0.02 28.07 -13.60
N VAL A 693 0.15 26.95 -14.31
CA VAL A 693 0.62 25.66 -13.73
C VAL A 693 2.16 25.64 -13.57
N LEU A 694 2.88 26.60 -14.15
CA LEU A 694 4.32 26.79 -13.92
C LEU A 694 4.66 27.41 -12.54
N SER A 695 3.68 27.54 -11.63
CA SER A 695 3.89 27.25 -10.19
C SER A 695 3.43 25.80 -9.91
N GLY A 696 4.39 24.87 -9.88
CA GLY A 696 4.16 23.44 -10.13
C GLY A 696 4.73 22.47 -9.08
N ALA A 697 4.24 22.58 -7.86
CA ALA A 697 4.39 21.70 -6.70
C ALA A 697 5.77 21.60 -6.03
N ALA A 698 5.73 21.67 -4.69
CA ALA A 698 6.75 21.13 -3.77
C ALA A 698 6.78 19.59 -3.76
N PHE A 699 6.42 18.95 -4.88
CA PHE A 699 6.39 17.51 -5.07
C PHE A 699 7.73 17.06 -5.67
N THR A 700 8.45 16.20 -4.96
CA THR A 700 9.67 15.56 -5.44
C THR A 700 9.33 14.52 -6.51
N LEU A 701 9.84 14.71 -7.72
CA LEU A 701 9.70 13.75 -8.82
C LEU A 701 10.95 12.86 -8.93
N ASP A 702 12.14 13.46 -8.95
CA ASP A 702 13.39 12.72 -8.95
C ASP A 702 13.77 12.31 -7.52
N LEU A 703 13.18 11.19 -7.09
CA LEU A 703 13.37 10.59 -5.76
C LEU A 703 14.82 10.11 -5.50
N ASP A 704 15.74 10.24 -6.46
CA ASP A 704 17.15 9.93 -6.32
C ASP A 704 18.00 11.20 -6.21
N LEU A 705 17.76 12.20 -7.06
CA LEU A 705 18.38 13.54 -6.97
C LEU A 705 18.03 14.24 -5.66
N VAL A 706 16.85 13.97 -5.08
CA VAL A 706 16.43 14.56 -3.78
C VAL A 706 17.41 14.26 -2.65
N MET A 707 18.20 13.19 -2.78
CA MET A 707 19.20 12.79 -1.78
C MET A 707 20.46 13.68 -1.79
N THR A 708 20.63 14.53 -2.80
CA THR A 708 21.78 15.45 -2.96
C THR A 708 21.36 16.89 -3.27
N SER A 709 20.35 17.12 -4.12
CA SER A 709 19.70 18.42 -4.31
C SER A 709 18.17 18.31 -4.18
N PRO A 710 17.62 18.60 -2.99
CA PRO A 710 16.17 18.53 -2.74
C PRO A 710 15.33 19.59 -3.48
N MET A 711 15.97 20.59 -4.07
CA MET A 711 15.32 21.66 -4.84
C MET A 711 15.25 21.31 -6.34
N ASP A 712 16.34 20.79 -6.90
CA ASP A 712 16.38 20.44 -8.33
C ASP A 712 15.59 19.17 -8.63
N ALA A 713 15.40 18.30 -7.62
CA ALA A 713 14.57 17.10 -7.68
C ALA A 713 13.05 17.35 -7.76
N ARG A 714 12.61 18.61 -7.67
CA ARG A 714 11.19 18.98 -7.67
C ARG A 714 10.62 18.94 -9.08
N THR A 715 9.35 18.54 -9.16
CA THR A 715 8.57 18.48 -10.41
C THR A 715 8.66 19.78 -11.20
N HIS A 716 8.47 20.92 -10.53
CA HIS A 716 8.64 22.28 -11.06
C HIS A 716 9.99 22.51 -11.75
N SER A 717 11.08 22.19 -11.05
CA SER A 717 12.46 22.42 -11.49
C SER A 717 12.78 21.60 -12.74
N LEU A 718 12.37 20.32 -12.74
CA LEU A 718 12.60 19.38 -13.84
C LEU A 718 11.73 19.72 -15.06
N ALA A 719 10.46 20.08 -14.87
CA ALA A 719 9.57 20.47 -15.97
C ALA A 719 10.09 21.72 -16.70
N ARG A 720 10.62 22.72 -15.97
CA ARG A 720 11.23 23.92 -16.57
C ARG A 720 12.53 23.65 -17.32
N GLN A 721 13.29 22.62 -16.95
CA GLN A 721 14.51 22.22 -17.67
C GLN A 721 14.21 21.57 -19.02
N PHE A 722 12.95 21.23 -19.33
CA PHE A 722 12.60 20.52 -20.57
C PHE A 722 13.04 21.27 -21.83
N ASP A 723 12.65 22.53 -21.98
CA ASP A 723 12.92 23.32 -23.19
C ASP A 723 14.42 23.62 -23.35
N ASP A 724 15.11 23.92 -22.25
CA ASP A 724 16.57 24.06 -22.21
C ASP A 724 17.28 22.77 -22.68
N LEU A 725 16.89 21.61 -22.13
CA LEU A 725 17.49 20.32 -22.49
C LEU A 725 17.19 19.92 -23.94
N VAL A 726 16.01 20.26 -24.47
CA VAL A 726 15.68 20.12 -25.90
C VAL A 726 16.62 20.96 -26.74
N LEU A 727 16.78 22.26 -26.45
CA LEU A 727 17.66 23.16 -27.19
C LEU A 727 19.12 22.70 -27.13
N PHE A 728 19.65 22.40 -25.94
CA PHE A 728 21.04 21.94 -25.78
C PHE A 728 21.31 20.63 -26.53
N SER A 729 20.37 19.69 -26.54
CA SER A 729 20.53 18.42 -27.26
C SER A 729 20.36 18.58 -28.77
N GLU A 730 19.59 19.55 -29.26
CA GLU A 730 19.59 19.90 -30.69
C GLU A 730 20.94 20.51 -31.12
N PHE A 731 21.50 21.46 -30.37
CA PHE A 731 22.83 22.03 -30.68
C PHE A 731 23.96 20.99 -30.61
N ALA A 732 24.01 20.14 -29.58
CA ALA A 732 25.06 19.13 -29.42
C ALA A 732 25.07 18.06 -30.54
N ASN A 733 23.97 17.91 -31.27
CA ASN A 733 23.88 17.03 -32.45
C ASN A 733 24.28 17.72 -33.77
N VAL A 734 24.36 19.05 -33.82
CA VAL A 734 24.89 19.79 -34.99
C VAL A 734 26.40 19.67 -35.07
N ASP A 735 27.12 19.85 -33.96
CA ASP A 735 28.59 19.76 -33.90
C ASP A 735 29.14 18.33 -34.11
N ASN A 736 28.27 17.31 -34.16
CA ASN A 736 28.63 15.92 -34.43
C ASN A 736 28.35 15.45 -35.87
N GLN A 737 27.95 16.35 -36.78
CA GLN A 737 27.95 16.00 -38.21
C GLN A 737 29.40 15.96 -38.74
N PRO A 738 29.87 14.84 -39.33
CA PRO A 738 31.18 14.80 -39.95
C PRO A 738 31.21 15.74 -41.17
N ASP A 739 32.29 16.51 -41.29
CA ASP A 739 32.47 17.59 -42.26
C ASP A 739 32.32 17.09 -43.70
N SER A 740 31.13 17.26 -44.28
CA SER A 740 30.79 16.82 -45.65
C SER A 740 31.27 17.83 -46.71
N ARG A 741 32.49 18.34 -46.54
CA ARG A 741 33.09 19.45 -47.31
C ARG A 741 34.53 19.25 -47.77
N THR A 742 34.89 18.02 -48.17
CA THR A 742 36.07 17.78 -49.04
C THR A 742 35.82 16.68 -50.08
N ASN A 743 35.25 17.08 -51.22
CA ASN A 743 35.69 16.73 -52.59
C ASN A 743 34.76 17.37 -53.63
#